data_AF-A0A1V6BVQ7-F1
#
_entry.id   AF-A0A1V6BVQ7-F1
#
_cell.length_a   1.000
_cell.length_b   1.000
_cell.length_c   1.000
_cell.angle_alpha   90.00
_cell.angle_beta   90.00
_cell.angle_gamma   90.00
#
_symmetry.space_group_name_H-M   'P 1'
#
loop_
_entity.id
_entity.type
_entity.pdbx_description
1 polymer ?
#
loop_
_entity_poly.entity_id
_entity_poly.type
_entity_poly.pdbx_seq_one_letter_code
_entity_poly.pdbx_strand_id
1 'polypeptide(L)'
;MRARMDEAWTLRQQFSGMGTLPGFRFDFINHDFDQVIRPRFMAAMSDPDLDVAILHHHGSEDTQYLGASRVNGIQSAFDYLKSFLRGRLRRSKDTTSTKADYIAEYGITDSWFRGAFDPEITRQDSAYAASMDLSVEDMPGYTPQAKFVMFDACYNGSFYYHDYIGGRYLFQEGNTVVARGNTVNSLQDIWPDEMIGLLQGGVCVGNWAKMNMTLELHLLGDATYAFANTSGTPCLDKDIRLQAANPVFWRRQLSIATGDFKALALRMLYRNNAISSAELLAIQQSDPSPMVRLEAFTLNKKIADACLKPAVLAALHDDYELLQRMGALTVNLMGDEDLLEPVMEIYFDPTTTLRVNFHLHEAFEQVPYATFEAAAMAYRAKNPLWPTDESFDALLKSMQYSRDSRDENLAVIAKPDATDKELRWSIPAQRNKQNALMVDALLTFLRDTSRAPAQRITTAETLGWYMFSYRKTDIVDACREIYAKEKDPGVKNELAKTIGRLTGKAMEVTPMPVRRSFAIVVDNATYHACKPAIEAYRQAVENDGLTGYVLAGDWMSPEQVKAQLDKYYRQKGLEGAVFVGQVPIPMVRRAQHMTSAFKMDQTISWRESSVPSDRFYDDFDLQFDFLKQDSLQPLFFYYNLSGRGPQEITCDIYTGRIKPSLPGEEGYTQIRHYLQKVVAEKSRVNKADCLVSYTGEGSFSNSLSAWKDEQVTLNEQFPQAFRTAETAKLYMFYMYPETIKDVLTSELQRKEVDLFLFHEHGVPERQYLTGNPPATQEEAYFTDGQRSLRSLMAQQVRYRRFAEGSSEMTDYMRRIEKEYGIDSTWTATYFDPAIRVQDSLYDAAQGIMLDDVTNISPQARMVIFDACYNADFREEDCIATRYILAEGSGTIACFGNSVNVLQDKSSSDLMGLLAVGCRIGEWARNVNILESHIIGDPTFRFAADTKPEIDFYASDPMYWLNKLQTAPELDVKGLALYKLYELSYPGMPELLYRTFCESPSYMLRLQCMHLLAHYDSPLYAQLLKKGSEDPYEFIRRKSIYYMGKVGLDEFIPYVVKTYMDDIQSVRVLHNVSFVAGHFDTGLLRQEFADAIDKADYLHYKQAYQDQVNKMIDSGEGMKQTCWKEIDNYLDPGAAKSWYPNSLRNNPYPQLVEALLKALCDKKTNPEFRVQLAEILGWYVRAPRRASIVQACNELLADNATTDPALRDELQKTIYRLTAYMK
;
A
#
# COMPACT_ATOMS: atom_id res chain seq x y z
N MET A 1 -12.23 -1.66 3.21
CA MET A 1 -11.37 -1.37 2.03
C MET A 1 -10.71 -2.65 1.52
N ARG A 2 -9.94 -3.36 2.37
CA ARG A 2 -9.31 -4.68 2.13
C ARG A 2 -9.83 -5.51 0.95
N ALA A 3 -11.09 -5.96 0.98
CA ALA A 3 -11.68 -6.82 -0.05
C ALA A 3 -11.46 -6.34 -1.51
N ARG A 4 -11.41 -5.02 -1.76
CA ARG A 4 -11.12 -4.45 -3.09
C ARG A 4 -9.64 -4.48 -3.48
N MET A 5 -8.75 -4.39 -2.49
CA MET A 5 -7.30 -4.54 -2.67
C MET A 5 -7.00 -5.99 -3.04
N ASP A 6 -7.61 -6.90 -2.29
CA ASP A 6 -7.54 -8.34 -2.48
C ASP A 6 -8.09 -8.74 -3.86
N GLU A 7 -9.26 -8.23 -4.25
CA GLU A 7 -9.85 -8.37 -5.60
C GLU A 7 -8.91 -7.84 -6.71
N ALA A 8 -8.24 -6.71 -6.49
CA ALA A 8 -7.25 -6.17 -7.43
C ALA A 8 -5.98 -7.02 -7.53
N TRP A 9 -5.54 -7.62 -6.42
CA TRP A 9 -4.43 -8.58 -6.38
C TRP A 9 -4.81 -9.88 -7.09
N THR A 10 -6.03 -10.38 -6.89
CA THR A 10 -6.47 -11.65 -7.48
C THR A 10 -6.71 -11.56 -8.97
N LEU A 11 -7.39 -10.52 -9.46
CA LEU A 11 -7.57 -10.32 -10.90
C LEU A 11 -6.21 -10.20 -11.63
N ARG A 12 -5.20 -9.59 -11.01
CA ARG A 12 -3.80 -9.56 -11.51
C ARG A 12 -3.11 -10.94 -11.52
N GLN A 13 -3.52 -11.89 -10.67
CA GLN A 13 -3.05 -13.29 -10.73
C GLN A 13 -3.82 -14.15 -11.73
N GLN A 14 -5.10 -13.87 -11.92
CA GLN A 14 -5.97 -14.60 -12.85
C GLN A 14 -5.63 -14.27 -14.30
N PHE A 15 -5.50 -12.98 -14.62
CA PHE A 15 -5.08 -12.49 -15.93
C PHE A 15 -3.55 -12.31 -15.99
N SER A 16 -2.85 -13.36 -16.45
CA SER A 16 -1.40 -13.38 -16.68
C SER A 16 -0.93 -12.18 -17.53
N GLY A 17 -0.26 -11.22 -16.90
CA GLY A 17 0.24 -10.00 -17.56
C GLY A 17 -0.61 -8.75 -17.34
N MET A 18 -1.87 -8.84 -16.90
CA MET A 18 -2.66 -7.66 -16.53
C MET A 18 -1.95 -6.90 -15.41
N GLY A 19 -1.69 -5.62 -15.64
CA GLY A 19 -0.95 -4.81 -14.69
C GLY A 19 0.46 -5.35 -14.38
N THR A 20 1.08 -6.20 -15.22
CA THR A 20 2.46 -6.70 -15.03
C THR A 20 3.29 -6.74 -16.32
N LEU A 21 2.66 -6.73 -17.50
CA LEU A 21 3.32 -6.57 -18.81
C LEU A 21 2.80 -5.31 -19.52
N PRO A 22 3.67 -4.46 -20.11
CA PRO A 22 3.24 -3.31 -20.91
C PRO A 22 2.37 -3.73 -22.10
N GLY A 23 1.30 -2.97 -22.35
CA GLY A 23 0.23 -3.30 -23.29
C GLY A 23 -1.02 -3.93 -22.66
N PHE A 24 -0.99 -4.33 -21.39
CA PHE A 24 -2.16 -4.85 -20.66
C PHE A 24 -2.66 -3.84 -19.61
N ARG A 25 -3.69 -3.07 -19.96
CA ARG A 25 -4.36 -2.09 -19.09
C ARG A 25 -5.15 -2.78 -17.96
N PHE A 26 -5.13 -2.24 -16.74
CA PHE A 26 -5.91 -2.76 -15.60
C PHE A 26 -6.20 -1.65 -14.58
N ASP A 27 -7.33 -0.97 -14.80
CA ASP A 27 -7.74 0.26 -14.12
C ASP A 27 -8.93 -0.01 -13.19
N PHE A 28 -9.15 0.88 -12.22
CA PHE A 28 -10.32 0.86 -11.34
C PHE A 28 -11.04 2.20 -11.41
N ILE A 29 -12.35 2.19 -11.22
CA ILE A 29 -13.14 3.42 -11.06
C ILE A 29 -13.86 3.31 -9.72
N ASN A 30 -13.58 4.25 -8.81
CA ASN A 30 -14.30 4.36 -7.55
C ASN A 30 -15.12 5.65 -7.53
N HIS A 31 -16.25 5.60 -6.82
CA HIS A 31 -17.24 6.66 -6.70
C HIS A 31 -16.71 8.02 -6.17
N ASP A 32 -15.49 8.05 -5.62
CA ASP A 32 -14.83 9.21 -5.00
C ASP A 32 -13.71 9.83 -5.88
N PHE A 33 -13.45 9.31 -7.08
CA PHE A 33 -12.38 9.84 -7.96
C PHE A 33 -12.71 11.27 -8.44
N ASP A 34 -13.99 11.57 -8.66
CA ASP A 34 -14.52 12.87 -9.06
C ASP A 34 -15.60 13.34 -8.06
N GLN A 35 -16.05 14.60 -8.18
CA GLN A 35 -17.24 15.07 -7.48
C GLN A 35 -18.53 14.38 -7.99
N VAL A 36 -18.52 13.94 -9.25
CA VAL A 36 -19.59 13.21 -9.95
C VAL A 36 -18.91 12.18 -10.85
N ILE A 37 -19.04 10.88 -10.55
CA ILE A 37 -18.24 9.83 -11.22
C ILE A 37 -18.75 9.43 -12.61
N ARG A 38 -20.04 9.66 -12.89
CA ARG A 38 -20.74 9.18 -14.09
C ARG A 38 -20.05 9.52 -15.42
N PRO A 39 -19.52 10.74 -15.66
CA PRO A 39 -18.82 11.05 -16.90
C PRO A 39 -17.54 10.23 -17.10
N ARG A 40 -16.77 9.97 -16.03
CA ARG A 40 -15.56 9.12 -16.09
C ARG A 40 -15.94 7.65 -16.34
N PHE A 41 -16.99 7.17 -15.69
CA PHE A 41 -17.53 5.82 -15.91
C PHE A 41 -17.93 5.61 -17.37
N MET A 42 -18.74 6.52 -17.93
CA MET A 42 -19.16 6.43 -19.33
C MET A 42 -17.97 6.55 -20.29
N ALA A 43 -17.05 7.48 -20.06
CA ALA A 43 -15.87 7.65 -20.92
C ALA A 43 -14.98 6.39 -20.95
N ALA A 44 -14.74 5.75 -19.80
CA ALA A 44 -13.95 4.52 -19.73
C ALA A 44 -14.67 3.32 -20.35
N MET A 45 -15.98 3.18 -20.13
CA MET A 45 -16.78 2.12 -20.77
C MET A 45 -16.93 2.31 -22.30
N SER A 46 -16.68 3.52 -22.80
CA SER A 46 -16.56 3.87 -24.22
C SER A 46 -15.12 3.87 -24.78
N ASP A 47 -14.13 3.39 -24.03
CA ASP A 47 -12.76 3.16 -24.53
C ASP A 47 -12.74 1.96 -25.52
N PRO A 48 -12.40 2.15 -26.81
CA PRO A 48 -12.40 1.07 -27.81
C PRO A 48 -11.53 -0.14 -27.43
N ASP A 49 -10.46 0.10 -26.68
CA ASP A 49 -9.49 -0.91 -26.24
C ASP A 49 -9.94 -1.66 -24.97
N LEU A 50 -11.14 -1.38 -24.45
CA LEU A 50 -11.70 -2.11 -23.31
C LEU A 50 -12.20 -3.51 -23.72
N ASP A 51 -11.54 -4.55 -23.18
CA ASP A 51 -11.92 -5.95 -23.39
C ASP A 51 -12.97 -6.45 -22.40
N VAL A 52 -12.75 -6.21 -21.10
CA VAL A 52 -13.55 -6.76 -19.98
C VAL A 52 -13.89 -5.65 -18.99
N ALA A 53 -15.17 -5.55 -18.61
CA ALA A 53 -15.64 -4.72 -17.51
C ALA A 53 -16.27 -5.58 -16.41
N ILE A 54 -15.88 -5.35 -15.15
CA ILE A 54 -16.45 -6.00 -13.97
C ILE A 54 -17.04 -4.92 -13.06
N LEU A 55 -18.32 -5.04 -12.74
CA LEU A 55 -19.15 -3.95 -12.21
C LEU A 55 -19.76 -4.35 -10.87
N HIS A 56 -19.18 -3.85 -9.78
CA HIS A 56 -19.58 -4.14 -8.40
C HIS A 56 -20.32 -2.94 -7.79
N HIS A 57 -21.64 -2.89 -7.99
CA HIS A 57 -22.51 -1.84 -7.45
C HIS A 57 -23.93 -2.37 -7.20
N HIS A 58 -24.78 -1.56 -6.56
CA HIS A 58 -26.21 -1.86 -6.52
C HIS A 58 -26.87 -1.51 -7.86
N GLY A 59 -27.97 -2.20 -8.18
CA GLY A 59 -28.71 -1.99 -9.41
C GLY A 59 -30.17 -2.41 -9.27
N SER A 60 -30.98 -1.83 -10.15
CA SER A 60 -32.36 -2.21 -10.45
C SER A 60 -32.41 -2.82 -11.85
N GLU A 61 -33.61 -3.09 -12.36
CA GLU A 61 -33.81 -3.39 -13.78
C GLU A 61 -33.35 -2.24 -14.70
N ASP A 62 -33.54 -0.99 -14.28
CA ASP A 62 -33.44 0.22 -15.09
C ASP A 62 -32.24 1.13 -14.77
N THR A 63 -31.51 0.90 -13.66
CA THR A 63 -30.51 1.83 -13.13
C THR A 63 -29.27 1.11 -12.58
N GLN A 64 -28.11 1.76 -12.72
CA GLN A 64 -26.86 1.45 -12.03
C GLN A 64 -26.53 2.61 -11.09
N TYR A 65 -26.40 2.33 -9.79
CA TYR A 65 -26.11 3.34 -8.77
C TYR A 65 -24.61 3.50 -8.57
N LEU A 66 -24.04 4.67 -8.88
CA LEU A 66 -22.59 4.83 -9.10
C LEU A 66 -21.88 5.75 -8.09
N GLY A 67 -22.53 6.76 -7.51
CA GLY A 67 -21.84 7.94 -6.96
C GLY A 67 -22.09 8.32 -5.49
N ALA A 68 -21.12 9.02 -4.89
CA ALA A 68 -21.33 9.92 -3.74
C ALA A 68 -20.50 11.21 -3.94
N SER A 69 -20.88 12.31 -3.29
CA SER A 69 -20.26 13.63 -3.54
C SER A 69 -18.95 13.85 -2.77
N ARG A 70 -17.92 14.37 -3.44
CA ARG A 70 -16.64 14.78 -2.84
C ARG A 70 -16.56 16.30 -2.64
N VAL A 71 -15.95 16.72 -1.53
CA VAL A 71 -15.82 18.13 -1.10
C VAL A 71 -14.36 18.48 -0.85
N ASN A 72 -13.83 19.50 -1.52
CA ASN A 72 -12.41 19.90 -1.47
C ASN A 72 -12.28 21.39 -1.08
N GLY A 73 -11.87 21.66 0.16
CA GLY A 73 -11.59 23.01 0.66
C GLY A 73 -12.81 23.86 1.02
N ILE A 74 -12.58 24.91 1.82
CA ILE A 74 -13.62 25.66 2.55
C ILE A 74 -14.75 26.21 1.66
N GLN A 75 -14.44 26.66 0.45
CA GLN A 75 -15.45 27.21 -0.47
C GLN A 75 -16.43 26.14 -0.97
N SER A 76 -15.93 24.97 -1.39
CA SER A 76 -16.81 23.90 -1.91
C SER A 76 -17.63 23.26 -0.79
N ALA A 77 -17.10 23.20 0.44
CA ALA A 77 -17.86 22.80 1.62
C ALA A 77 -19.06 23.73 1.87
N PHE A 78 -18.84 25.05 1.83
CA PHE A 78 -19.92 26.02 1.95
C PHE A 78 -20.90 25.95 0.78
N ASP A 79 -20.46 25.68 -0.46
CA ASP A 79 -21.36 25.59 -1.61
C ASP A 79 -22.18 24.29 -1.64
N TYR A 80 -21.63 23.17 -1.15
CA TYR A 80 -22.36 21.94 -0.86
C TYR A 80 -23.44 22.19 0.22
N LEU A 81 -23.05 22.76 1.38
CA LEU A 81 -23.98 23.10 2.45
C LEU A 81 -25.11 24.03 2.00
N LYS A 82 -24.82 25.01 1.12
CA LYS A 82 -25.86 25.87 0.52
C LYS A 82 -26.84 25.07 -0.35
N SER A 83 -26.37 24.16 -1.20
CA SER A 83 -27.25 23.30 -2.01
C SER A 83 -28.14 22.40 -1.13
N PHE A 84 -27.53 21.80 -0.12
CA PHE A 84 -28.21 21.01 0.90
C PHE A 84 -29.30 21.82 1.63
N LEU A 85 -28.99 23.02 2.13
CA LEU A 85 -29.94 23.90 2.82
C LEU A 85 -31.07 24.37 1.89
N ARG A 86 -30.78 24.71 0.62
CA ARG A 86 -31.81 24.95 -0.41
C ARG A 86 -32.71 23.71 -0.58
N GLY A 87 -32.13 22.52 -0.57
CA GLY A 87 -32.84 21.24 -0.65
C GLY A 87 -33.72 20.93 0.57
N ARG A 88 -33.28 21.25 1.79
CA ARG A 88 -34.11 21.15 3.00
C ARG A 88 -35.23 22.19 2.98
N LEU A 89 -34.93 23.46 2.66
CA LEU A 89 -35.91 24.54 2.65
C LEU A 89 -37.06 24.30 1.65
N ARG A 90 -36.75 23.77 0.44
CA ARG A 90 -37.77 23.35 -0.55
C ARG A 90 -38.71 22.24 -0.07
N ARG A 91 -38.26 21.42 0.87
CA ARG A 91 -39.03 20.29 1.43
C ARG A 91 -39.73 20.63 2.75
N SER A 92 -39.53 21.84 3.29
CA SER A 92 -40.18 22.27 4.53
C SER A 92 -41.64 22.69 4.32
N LYS A 93 -42.45 22.53 5.37
CA LYS A 93 -43.83 23.04 5.45
C LYS A 93 -43.91 24.50 5.91
N ASP A 94 -42.88 24.98 6.61
CA ASP A 94 -42.72 26.38 7.00
C ASP A 94 -41.31 26.85 6.64
N THR A 95 -41.22 27.60 5.54
CA THR A 95 -39.96 28.11 5.00
C THR A 95 -39.45 29.35 5.75
N THR A 96 -40.24 29.91 6.67
CA THR A 96 -39.84 31.06 7.50
C THR A 96 -39.22 30.57 8.80
N SER A 97 -39.86 29.62 9.49
CA SER A 97 -39.27 28.95 10.66
C SER A 97 -37.96 28.27 10.28
N THR A 98 -37.99 27.32 9.35
CA THR A 98 -36.79 26.53 8.97
C THR A 98 -35.61 27.40 8.53
N LYS A 99 -35.85 28.59 7.96
CA LYS A 99 -34.77 29.54 7.64
C LYS A 99 -34.23 30.27 8.87
N ALA A 100 -35.10 30.72 9.78
CA ALA A 100 -34.69 31.37 11.03
C ALA A 100 -33.97 30.39 11.96
N ASP A 101 -34.48 29.15 12.06
CA ASP A 101 -33.93 28.06 12.87
C ASP A 101 -32.47 27.77 12.46
N TYR A 102 -32.23 27.48 11.17
CA TYR A 102 -30.87 27.22 10.65
C TYR A 102 -29.93 28.43 10.69
N ILE A 103 -30.44 29.67 10.60
CA ILE A 103 -29.64 30.88 10.77
C ILE A 103 -29.12 30.99 12.22
N ALA A 104 -29.99 30.72 13.20
CA ALA A 104 -29.64 30.75 14.62
C ALA A 104 -28.77 29.56 15.05
N GLU A 105 -28.96 28.39 14.44
CA GLU A 105 -28.22 27.16 14.74
C GLU A 105 -26.76 27.21 14.27
N TYR A 106 -26.49 27.71 13.06
CA TYR A 106 -25.16 27.62 12.43
C TYR A 106 -24.38 28.95 12.34
N GLY A 107 -24.93 30.09 12.78
CA GLY A 107 -24.27 31.39 12.68
C GLY A 107 -24.07 31.88 11.23
N ILE A 108 -24.97 31.47 10.34
CA ILE A 108 -24.95 31.75 8.90
C ILE A 108 -25.93 32.86 8.52
N THR A 109 -25.62 33.63 7.48
CA THR A 109 -26.50 34.71 7.03
C THR A 109 -27.56 34.24 6.01
N ASP A 110 -28.59 35.06 5.81
CA ASP A 110 -29.65 34.91 4.80
C ASP A 110 -29.12 34.48 3.41
N SER A 111 -27.91 34.93 3.06
CA SER A 111 -27.23 34.67 1.79
C SER A 111 -27.09 33.19 1.44
N TRP A 112 -26.98 32.29 2.43
CA TRP A 112 -26.83 30.84 2.20
C TRP A 112 -28.09 30.19 1.60
N PHE A 113 -29.27 30.80 1.80
CA PHE A 113 -30.56 30.33 1.27
C PHE A 113 -30.96 30.99 -0.04
N ARG A 114 -30.14 31.91 -0.57
CA ARG A 114 -30.44 32.64 -1.81
C ARG A 114 -30.65 31.65 -2.96
N GLY A 115 -31.77 31.81 -3.67
CA GLY A 115 -32.11 30.95 -4.81
C GLY A 115 -32.80 29.63 -4.45
N ALA A 116 -33.15 29.37 -3.18
CA ALA A 116 -33.82 28.11 -2.79
C ALA A 116 -35.11 27.81 -3.58
N PHE A 117 -35.84 28.82 -4.06
CA PHE A 117 -37.05 28.68 -4.87
C PHE A 117 -36.89 29.25 -6.28
N ASP A 118 -35.66 29.52 -6.71
CA ASP A 118 -35.36 29.91 -8.07
C ASP A 118 -35.46 28.66 -8.98
N PRO A 119 -36.20 28.71 -10.11
CA PRO A 119 -36.37 27.54 -10.98
C PRO A 119 -35.07 27.06 -11.64
N GLU A 120 -34.13 27.96 -11.94
CA GLU A 120 -32.87 27.63 -12.60
C GLU A 120 -31.87 27.02 -11.60
N ILE A 121 -31.77 27.58 -10.39
CA ILE A 121 -30.97 26.97 -9.31
C ILE A 121 -31.61 25.65 -8.86
N THR A 122 -32.94 25.53 -8.90
CA THR A 122 -33.62 24.26 -8.66
C THR A 122 -33.29 23.22 -9.73
N ARG A 123 -33.27 23.62 -11.01
CA ARG A 123 -32.85 22.77 -12.13
C ARG A 123 -31.39 22.33 -11.98
N GLN A 124 -30.50 23.21 -11.52
CA GLN A 124 -29.09 22.90 -11.26
C GLN A 124 -28.92 21.88 -10.13
N ASP A 125 -29.56 22.10 -8.97
CA ASP A 125 -29.50 21.16 -7.85
C ASP A 125 -30.08 19.77 -8.22
N SER A 126 -31.17 19.71 -8.99
CA SER A 126 -31.75 18.44 -9.46
C SER A 126 -30.94 17.76 -10.55
N ALA A 127 -30.33 18.52 -11.47
CA ALA A 127 -29.44 17.97 -12.49
C ALA A 127 -28.14 17.40 -11.88
N TYR A 128 -27.64 18.02 -10.81
CA TYR A 128 -26.53 17.48 -10.03
C TYR A 128 -26.89 16.11 -9.43
N ALA A 129 -28.06 15.97 -8.78
CA ALA A 129 -28.52 14.68 -8.27
C ALA A 129 -28.68 13.62 -9.37
N ALA A 130 -29.32 13.97 -10.49
CA ALA A 130 -29.47 13.06 -11.64
C ALA A 130 -28.13 12.66 -12.29
N SER A 131 -27.09 13.50 -12.19
CA SER A 131 -25.77 13.20 -12.75
C SER A 131 -24.98 12.14 -11.99
N MET A 132 -25.44 11.68 -10.83
CA MET A 132 -24.70 10.72 -9.98
C MET A 132 -24.76 9.27 -10.48
N ASP A 133 -25.88 8.88 -11.12
CA ASP A 133 -26.23 7.49 -11.45
C ASP A 133 -26.58 7.34 -12.94
N LEU A 134 -26.52 6.11 -13.48
CA LEU A 134 -26.72 5.83 -14.91
C LEU A 134 -27.97 4.96 -15.15
N SER A 135 -29.01 5.49 -15.80
CA SER A 135 -30.25 4.76 -16.09
C SER A 135 -30.42 4.41 -17.58
N VAL A 136 -31.42 3.59 -17.92
CA VAL A 136 -31.77 3.25 -19.32
C VAL A 136 -32.13 4.46 -20.19
N GLU A 137 -32.52 5.59 -19.59
CA GLU A 137 -32.75 6.87 -20.28
C GLU A 137 -31.46 7.60 -20.67
N ASP A 138 -30.33 7.37 -19.98
CA ASP A 138 -29.02 7.92 -20.34
C ASP A 138 -28.30 7.08 -21.42
N MET A 139 -28.71 5.81 -21.60
CA MET A 139 -28.08 4.88 -22.54
C MET A 139 -28.18 5.26 -24.05
N PRO A 140 -29.22 5.97 -24.57
CA PRO A 140 -29.29 6.36 -25.98
C PRO A 140 -28.17 7.34 -26.39
N GLY A 141 -27.33 6.93 -27.35
CA GLY A 141 -26.19 7.73 -27.82
C GLY A 141 -24.90 7.52 -27.03
N TYR A 142 -24.91 6.63 -26.03
CA TYR A 142 -23.72 6.10 -25.36
C TYR A 142 -23.30 4.78 -26.03
N THR A 143 -22.00 4.59 -26.26
CA THR A 143 -21.46 3.47 -27.03
C THR A 143 -20.56 2.60 -26.15
N PRO A 144 -21.07 1.54 -25.50
CA PRO A 144 -20.27 0.64 -24.68
C PRO A 144 -19.34 -0.21 -25.55
N GLN A 145 -18.06 -0.23 -25.22
CA GLN A 145 -17.01 -0.89 -26.00
C GLN A 145 -16.53 -2.21 -25.38
N ALA A 146 -16.72 -2.41 -24.07
CA ALA A 146 -16.34 -3.62 -23.34
C ALA A 146 -16.92 -4.88 -24.00
N LYS A 147 -16.08 -5.80 -24.46
CA LYS A 147 -16.49 -7.00 -25.21
C LYS A 147 -17.25 -7.99 -24.31
N PHE A 148 -16.81 -8.12 -23.05
CA PHE A 148 -17.51 -8.82 -21.98
C PHE A 148 -17.81 -7.88 -20.80
N VAL A 149 -19.06 -7.89 -20.31
CA VAL A 149 -19.49 -7.09 -19.14
C VAL A 149 -20.06 -8.00 -18.06
N MET A 150 -19.56 -7.89 -16.84
CA MET A 150 -20.05 -8.65 -15.68
C MET A 150 -20.69 -7.73 -14.64
N PHE A 151 -22.01 -7.81 -14.51
CA PHE A 151 -22.80 -7.12 -13.49
C PHE A 151 -22.86 -7.98 -12.20
N ASP A 152 -22.04 -7.64 -11.20
CA ASP A 152 -22.17 -8.15 -9.83
C ASP A 152 -23.21 -7.33 -9.05
N ALA A 153 -24.39 -7.21 -9.66
CA ALA A 153 -25.49 -6.36 -9.24
C ALA A 153 -26.82 -7.11 -9.32
N CYS A 154 -27.77 -6.76 -8.46
CA CYS A 154 -29.14 -7.28 -8.53
C CYS A 154 -29.85 -6.71 -9.78
N TYR A 155 -30.76 -7.49 -10.37
CA TYR A 155 -31.71 -7.10 -11.42
C TYR A 155 -31.17 -6.53 -12.76
N ASN A 156 -29.90 -6.13 -12.87
CA ASN A 156 -29.36 -5.63 -14.14
C ASN A 156 -29.40 -6.68 -15.28
N GLY A 157 -29.59 -7.97 -14.98
CA GLY A 157 -29.80 -9.06 -15.93
C GLY A 157 -31.26 -9.49 -16.14
N SER A 158 -32.25 -8.74 -15.65
CA SER A 158 -33.69 -9.10 -15.65
C SER A 158 -34.36 -9.10 -17.04
N PHE A 159 -33.97 -10.04 -17.90
CA PHE A 159 -34.50 -10.22 -19.27
C PHE A 159 -36.01 -10.55 -19.40
N TYR A 160 -36.75 -10.59 -18.28
CA TYR A 160 -38.22 -10.68 -18.30
C TYR A 160 -38.89 -9.31 -18.51
N TYR A 161 -38.15 -8.20 -18.35
CA TYR A 161 -38.57 -6.87 -18.78
C TYR A 161 -38.22 -6.63 -20.26
N HIS A 162 -38.99 -5.75 -20.91
CA HIS A 162 -38.73 -5.37 -22.30
C HIS A 162 -37.46 -4.51 -22.43
N ASP A 163 -37.21 -3.66 -21.44
CA ASP A 163 -36.07 -2.75 -21.37
C ASP A 163 -35.39 -2.92 -20.00
N TYR A 164 -34.07 -3.07 -20.00
CA TYR A 164 -33.26 -3.33 -18.81
C TYR A 164 -31.77 -3.10 -19.10
N ILE A 165 -30.99 -2.75 -18.07
CA ILE A 165 -29.57 -2.36 -18.18
C ILE A 165 -28.73 -3.35 -19.01
N GLY A 166 -28.68 -4.63 -18.65
CA GLY A 166 -27.87 -5.62 -19.36
C GLY A 166 -28.31 -5.87 -20.81
N GLY A 167 -29.59 -5.64 -21.12
CA GLY A 167 -30.12 -5.68 -22.48
C GLY A 167 -29.67 -4.46 -23.30
N ARG A 168 -29.66 -3.26 -22.70
CA ARG A 168 -29.16 -2.05 -23.35
C ARG A 168 -27.71 -2.19 -23.79
N TYR A 169 -26.83 -2.68 -22.90
CA TYR A 169 -25.42 -2.94 -23.25
C TYR A 169 -25.23 -3.85 -24.47
N LEU A 170 -26.11 -4.85 -24.68
CA LEU A 170 -26.00 -5.81 -25.78
C LEU A 170 -26.70 -5.41 -27.08
N PHE A 171 -27.72 -4.56 -27.03
CA PHE A 171 -28.60 -4.28 -28.18
C PHE A 171 -28.52 -2.86 -28.75
N GLN A 172 -27.76 -1.95 -28.12
CA GLN A 172 -27.47 -0.63 -28.69
C GLN A 172 -26.16 -0.63 -29.50
N GLU A 173 -25.85 0.52 -30.12
CA GLU A 173 -24.61 0.71 -30.86
C GLU A 173 -23.40 0.61 -29.90
N GLY A 174 -22.50 -0.35 -30.14
CA GLY A 174 -21.42 -0.72 -29.24
C GLY A 174 -20.71 -2.01 -29.69
N ASN A 175 -19.81 -2.52 -28.84
CA ASN A 175 -19.02 -3.73 -29.09
C ASN A 175 -19.19 -4.82 -28.00
N THR A 176 -20.16 -4.69 -27.08
CA THR A 176 -20.44 -5.74 -26.09
C THR A 176 -21.07 -6.96 -26.75
N VAL A 177 -20.35 -8.09 -26.71
CA VAL A 177 -20.76 -9.37 -27.32
C VAL A 177 -21.45 -10.28 -26.31
N VAL A 178 -21.04 -10.20 -25.04
CA VAL A 178 -21.57 -11.02 -23.95
C VAL A 178 -21.69 -10.19 -22.68
N ALA A 179 -22.81 -10.35 -21.96
CA ALA A 179 -22.98 -9.86 -20.60
C ALA A 179 -23.27 -11.02 -19.63
N ARG A 180 -22.86 -10.87 -18.37
CA ARG A 180 -23.25 -11.74 -17.25
C ARG A 180 -23.99 -10.90 -16.21
N GLY A 181 -25.16 -11.34 -15.77
CA GLY A 181 -25.95 -10.60 -14.78
C GLY A 181 -27.05 -11.42 -14.12
N ASN A 182 -27.56 -10.90 -13.00
CA ASN A 182 -28.59 -11.55 -12.19
C ASN A 182 -30.00 -11.13 -12.67
N THR A 183 -30.90 -12.10 -12.83
CA THR A 183 -32.33 -11.84 -13.17
C THR A 183 -33.17 -11.41 -11.98
N VAL A 184 -32.71 -11.68 -10.75
CA VAL A 184 -33.40 -11.33 -9.50
C VAL A 184 -32.38 -10.80 -8.48
N ASN A 185 -32.80 -10.64 -7.23
CA ASN A 185 -31.87 -10.47 -6.11
C ASN A 185 -30.99 -11.73 -5.96
N SER A 186 -29.67 -11.54 -6.00
CA SER A 186 -28.66 -12.58 -5.80
C SER A 186 -28.17 -12.59 -4.35
N LEU A 187 -27.65 -13.74 -3.90
CA LEU A 187 -26.92 -13.81 -2.64
C LEU A 187 -25.63 -12.99 -2.76
N GLN A 188 -25.42 -12.10 -1.79
CA GLN A 188 -24.14 -11.44 -1.58
C GLN A 188 -23.14 -12.42 -0.95
N ASP A 189 -21.86 -12.04 -0.91
CA ASP A 189 -20.76 -12.87 -0.40
C ASP A 189 -20.49 -14.17 -1.16
N ILE A 190 -20.66 -14.16 -2.48
CA ILE A 190 -20.14 -15.20 -3.38
C ILE A 190 -18.69 -14.92 -3.82
N TRP A 191 -18.10 -15.84 -4.58
CA TRP A 191 -16.89 -15.64 -5.39
C TRP A 191 -17.35 -15.41 -6.85
N PRO A 192 -17.58 -14.15 -7.29
CA PRO A 192 -18.33 -13.90 -8.52
C PRO A 192 -17.46 -14.05 -9.77
N ASP A 193 -16.17 -13.75 -9.69
CA ASP A 193 -15.13 -13.76 -10.74
C ASP A 193 -14.34 -15.08 -10.80
N GLU A 194 -14.94 -16.16 -10.27
CA GLU A 194 -14.36 -17.49 -10.20
C GLU A 194 -13.73 -17.95 -11.53
N MET A 195 -12.44 -18.27 -11.53
CA MET A 195 -11.69 -18.77 -12.69
C MET A 195 -11.73 -17.86 -13.96
N ILE A 196 -11.99 -16.55 -13.84
CA ILE A 196 -12.17 -15.63 -14.98
C ILE A 196 -10.92 -15.48 -15.87
N GLY A 197 -9.71 -15.71 -15.33
CA GLY A 197 -8.46 -15.68 -16.08
C GLY A 197 -8.38 -16.73 -17.21
N LEU A 198 -9.20 -17.79 -17.15
CA LEU A 198 -9.32 -18.77 -18.23
C LEU A 198 -9.78 -18.14 -19.56
N LEU A 199 -10.51 -17.02 -19.52
CA LEU A 199 -10.90 -16.26 -20.72
C LEU A 199 -9.66 -15.79 -21.51
N GLN A 200 -8.60 -15.36 -20.80
CA GLN A 200 -7.32 -15.00 -21.39
C GLN A 200 -6.53 -16.21 -21.94
N GLY A 201 -6.86 -17.42 -21.46
CA GLY A 201 -6.43 -18.68 -22.04
C GLY A 201 -7.11 -19.03 -23.36
N GLY A 202 -8.01 -18.18 -23.87
CA GLY A 202 -8.88 -18.48 -25.02
C GLY A 202 -9.96 -19.51 -24.71
N VAL A 203 -10.28 -19.76 -23.44
CA VAL A 203 -11.49 -20.52 -23.06
C VAL A 203 -12.71 -19.65 -23.35
N CYS A 204 -13.70 -20.18 -24.08
CA CYS A 204 -14.87 -19.37 -24.43
C CYS A 204 -15.71 -19.03 -23.19
N VAL A 205 -16.42 -17.90 -23.22
CA VAL A 205 -17.20 -17.40 -22.07
C VAL A 205 -18.21 -18.46 -21.60
N GLY A 206 -18.81 -19.21 -22.52
CA GLY A 206 -19.70 -20.33 -22.20
C GLY A 206 -19.01 -21.58 -21.64
N ASN A 207 -17.71 -21.81 -21.85
CA ASN A 207 -16.97 -22.90 -21.19
C ASN A 207 -16.47 -22.50 -19.80
N TRP A 208 -16.09 -21.24 -19.61
CA TRP A 208 -15.88 -20.65 -18.29
C TRP A 208 -17.16 -20.70 -17.43
N ALA A 209 -18.25 -20.08 -17.90
CA ALA A 209 -19.49 -19.95 -17.14
C ALA A 209 -20.14 -21.29 -16.75
N LYS A 210 -19.96 -22.38 -17.52
CA LYS A 210 -20.41 -23.74 -17.17
C LYS A 210 -19.88 -24.25 -15.82
N MET A 211 -18.89 -23.59 -15.23
CA MET A 211 -18.34 -23.93 -13.92
C MET A 211 -18.89 -23.06 -12.78
N ASN A 212 -19.42 -21.86 -13.08
CA ASN A 212 -19.55 -20.73 -12.14
C ASN A 212 -20.93 -20.01 -12.26
N MET A 213 -22.00 -20.77 -12.54
CA MET A 213 -23.37 -20.26 -12.75
C MET A 213 -24.36 -20.88 -11.77
N THR A 214 -25.29 -20.06 -11.27
CA THR A 214 -26.40 -20.44 -10.38
C THR A 214 -27.74 -20.43 -11.15
N LEU A 215 -28.90 -20.31 -10.48
CA LEU A 215 -30.22 -20.33 -11.14
C LEU A 215 -30.70 -18.91 -11.52
N GLU A 216 -30.28 -17.93 -10.75
CA GLU A 216 -30.57 -16.50 -10.85
C GLU A 216 -29.59 -15.75 -11.76
N LEU A 217 -28.46 -16.38 -12.10
CA LEU A 217 -27.33 -15.79 -12.81
C LEU A 217 -27.25 -16.31 -14.25
N HIS A 218 -27.16 -15.41 -15.23
CA HIS A 218 -27.23 -15.77 -16.64
C HIS A 218 -26.13 -15.12 -17.47
N LEU A 219 -25.72 -15.82 -18.55
CA LEU A 219 -25.07 -15.20 -19.71
C LEU A 219 -26.14 -14.70 -20.68
N LEU A 220 -25.89 -13.53 -21.24
CA LEU A 220 -26.67 -12.86 -22.28
C LEU A 220 -25.73 -12.56 -23.45
N GLY A 221 -26.16 -12.74 -24.70
CA GLY A 221 -25.27 -12.62 -25.88
C GLY A 221 -24.62 -13.94 -26.31
N ASP A 222 -23.50 -13.88 -27.05
CA ASP A 222 -22.87 -15.06 -27.67
C ASP A 222 -21.90 -15.80 -26.74
N ALA A 223 -22.41 -16.82 -26.05
CA ALA A 223 -21.61 -17.68 -25.19
C ALA A 223 -20.48 -18.49 -25.89
N THR A 224 -20.36 -18.44 -27.23
CA THR A 224 -19.21 -19.02 -27.96
C THR A 224 -18.04 -18.05 -28.12
N TYR A 225 -18.20 -16.77 -27.79
CA TYR A 225 -17.15 -15.77 -27.81
C TYR A 225 -15.94 -16.19 -26.95
N ALA A 226 -14.74 -15.97 -27.47
CA ALA A 226 -13.47 -16.27 -26.82
C ALA A 226 -12.44 -15.20 -27.22
N PHE A 227 -11.67 -14.73 -26.24
CA PHE A 227 -10.56 -13.81 -26.50
C PHE A 227 -9.39 -14.54 -27.18
N ALA A 228 -8.50 -13.79 -27.81
CA ALA A 228 -7.23 -14.35 -28.27
C ALA A 228 -6.41 -14.84 -27.07
N ASN A 229 -5.85 -16.05 -27.15
CA ASN A 229 -5.07 -16.58 -26.04
C ASN A 229 -3.73 -15.83 -25.90
N THR A 230 -3.66 -14.94 -24.90
CA THR A 230 -2.44 -14.15 -24.57
C THR A 230 -1.74 -14.64 -23.31
N SER A 231 -2.32 -15.61 -22.59
CA SER A 231 -1.82 -16.11 -21.29
C SER A 231 -0.44 -16.78 -21.29
N GLY A 232 0.13 -17.06 -22.47
CA GLY A 232 1.34 -17.89 -22.66
C GLY A 232 1.13 -19.40 -22.45
N THR A 233 0.01 -19.80 -21.85
CA THR A 233 -0.33 -21.21 -21.58
C THR A 233 -1.10 -21.81 -22.76
N PRO A 234 -0.92 -23.09 -23.14
CA PRO A 234 -1.74 -23.73 -24.17
C PRO A 234 -3.24 -23.65 -23.86
N CYS A 235 -4.04 -23.28 -24.87
CA CYS A 235 -5.49 -23.09 -24.69
C CYS A 235 -6.19 -24.39 -24.28
N LEU A 236 -6.66 -24.44 -23.02
CA LEU A 236 -7.29 -25.64 -22.45
C LEU A 236 -8.79 -25.80 -22.79
N ASP A 237 -9.39 -24.91 -23.60
CA ASP A 237 -10.84 -24.93 -23.93
C ASP A 237 -11.33 -26.33 -24.36
N LYS A 238 -10.57 -26.96 -25.26
CA LYS A 238 -10.85 -28.31 -25.75
C LYS A 238 -10.47 -29.39 -24.74
N ASP A 239 -9.39 -29.20 -23.98
CA ASP A 239 -8.90 -30.18 -23.00
C ASP A 239 -9.77 -30.26 -21.74
N ILE A 240 -10.45 -29.17 -21.35
CA ILE A 240 -11.54 -29.16 -20.35
C ILE A 240 -12.60 -30.22 -20.69
N ARG A 241 -12.81 -30.51 -21.98
CA ARG A 241 -13.70 -31.60 -22.43
C ARG A 241 -12.97 -32.90 -22.73
N LEU A 242 -11.87 -32.86 -23.47
CA LEU A 242 -11.19 -34.05 -24.02
C LEU A 242 -10.29 -34.77 -23.00
N GLN A 243 -9.65 -34.03 -22.09
CA GLN A 243 -8.78 -34.58 -21.04
C GLN A 243 -9.49 -34.69 -19.69
N ALA A 244 -10.80 -34.40 -19.62
CA ALA A 244 -11.56 -34.32 -18.35
C ALA A 244 -11.37 -35.51 -17.40
N ALA A 245 -11.19 -36.72 -17.95
CA ALA A 245 -10.99 -37.96 -17.20
C ALA A 245 -9.52 -38.46 -17.16
N ASN A 246 -8.55 -37.56 -17.42
CA ASN A 246 -7.12 -37.89 -17.49
C ASN A 246 -6.34 -37.27 -16.31
N PRO A 247 -6.24 -37.94 -15.15
CA PRO A 247 -5.54 -37.39 -13.99
C PRO A 247 -4.04 -37.22 -14.22
N VAL A 248 -3.41 -37.92 -15.17
CA VAL A 248 -1.99 -37.71 -15.52
C VAL A 248 -1.80 -36.37 -16.24
N PHE A 249 -2.73 -36.01 -17.13
CA PHE A 249 -2.74 -34.68 -17.75
C PHE A 249 -2.96 -33.60 -16.70
N TRP A 250 -3.97 -33.70 -15.83
CA TRP A 250 -4.22 -32.67 -14.82
C TRP A 250 -3.16 -32.61 -13.72
N ARG A 251 -2.48 -33.72 -13.37
CA ARG A 251 -1.28 -33.70 -12.52
C ARG A 251 -0.14 -32.94 -13.18
N ARG A 252 0.04 -33.10 -14.49
CA ARG A 252 1.01 -32.30 -15.26
C ARG A 252 0.61 -30.82 -15.31
N GLN A 253 -0.66 -30.49 -15.52
CA GLN A 253 -1.11 -29.09 -15.50
C GLN A 253 -0.90 -28.46 -14.11
N LEU A 254 -1.22 -29.18 -13.03
CA LEU A 254 -1.00 -28.71 -11.66
C LEU A 254 0.48 -28.38 -11.36
N SER A 255 1.43 -29.03 -12.02
CA SER A 255 2.87 -28.81 -11.83
C SER A 255 3.52 -27.84 -12.81
N ILE A 256 2.83 -27.40 -13.88
CA ILE A 256 3.39 -26.45 -14.87
C ILE A 256 2.60 -25.16 -15.04
N ALA A 257 1.36 -25.11 -14.53
CA ALA A 257 0.46 -23.97 -14.67
C ALA A 257 0.30 -23.19 -13.37
N THR A 258 -0.14 -21.94 -13.48
CA THR A 258 -0.32 -20.98 -12.38
C THR A 258 -1.76 -20.46 -12.31
N GLY A 259 -2.12 -19.79 -11.21
CA GLY A 259 -3.41 -19.13 -11.03
C GLY A 259 -4.62 -20.00 -11.40
N ASP A 260 -5.52 -19.48 -12.22
CA ASP A 260 -6.76 -20.15 -12.60
C ASP A 260 -6.56 -21.45 -13.40
N PHE A 261 -5.47 -21.60 -14.14
CA PHE A 261 -5.15 -22.87 -14.81
C PHE A 261 -4.77 -23.96 -13.78
N LYS A 262 -4.11 -23.56 -12.69
CA LYS A 262 -3.76 -24.45 -11.56
C LYS A 262 -4.99 -24.77 -10.71
N ALA A 263 -5.86 -23.79 -10.46
CA ALA A 263 -7.14 -24.00 -9.79
C ALA A 263 -8.07 -24.92 -10.62
N LEU A 264 -8.13 -24.75 -11.94
CA LEU A 264 -8.79 -25.68 -12.86
C LEU A 264 -8.16 -27.09 -12.79
N ALA A 265 -6.83 -27.21 -12.67
CA ALA A 265 -6.19 -28.50 -12.49
C ALA A 265 -6.56 -29.17 -11.15
N LEU A 266 -6.62 -28.43 -10.04
CA LEU A 266 -7.16 -28.92 -8.76
C LEU A 266 -8.61 -29.44 -8.94
N ARG A 267 -9.48 -28.62 -9.53
CA ARG A 267 -10.89 -28.93 -9.81
C ARG A 267 -11.06 -30.21 -10.60
N MET A 268 -10.23 -30.42 -11.61
CA MET A 268 -10.25 -31.61 -12.44
C MET A 268 -9.64 -32.83 -11.74
N LEU A 269 -8.58 -32.67 -10.94
CA LEU A 269 -8.04 -33.77 -10.12
C LEU A 269 -9.02 -34.23 -9.06
N TYR A 270 -9.73 -33.30 -8.40
CA TYR A 270 -10.83 -33.61 -7.49
C TYR A 270 -11.95 -34.40 -8.19
N ARG A 271 -12.38 -33.95 -9.38
CA ARG A 271 -13.35 -34.69 -10.22
C ARG A 271 -12.88 -36.09 -10.63
N ASN A 272 -11.57 -36.37 -10.60
CA ASN A 272 -10.97 -37.69 -10.87
C ASN A 272 -10.64 -38.48 -9.58
N ASN A 273 -10.97 -37.98 -8.38
CA ASN A 273 -10.52 -38.53 -7.09
C ASN A 273 -8.98 -38.69 -6.99
N ALA A 274 -8.23 -37.83 -7.68
CA ALA A 274 -6.78 -37.93 -7.89
C ALA A 274 -5.97 -36.90 -7.08
N ILE A 275 -6.57 -36.32 -6.04
CA ILE A 275 -5.99 -35.37 -5.07
C ILE A 275 -6.69 -35.57 -3.72
N SER A 276 -6.00 -35.37 -2.61
CA SER A 276 -6.56 -35.63 -1.27
C SER A 276 -6.93 -34.37 -0.48
N SER A 277 -7.76 -34.51 0.54
CA SER A 277 -8.09 -33.43 1.52
C SER A 277 -6.87 -32.89 2.25
N ALA A 278 -5.90 -33.74 2.60
CA ALA A 278 -4.67 -33.30 3.25
C ALA A 278 -3.70 -32.61 2.27
N GLU A 279 -3.70 -33.03 1.00
CA GLU A 279 -2.95 -32.36 -0.07
C GLU A 279 -3.59 -31.02 -0.43
N LEU A 280 -4.93 -30.95 -0.49
CA LEU A 280 -5.67 -29.70 -0.62
C LEU A 280 -5.45 -28.78 0.60
N LEU A 281 -5.34 -29.32 1.81
CA LEU A 281 -4.99 -28.55 3.00
C LEU A 281 -3.56 -28.01 2.91
N ALA A 282 -2.59 -28.84 2.50
CA ALA A 282 -1.21 -28.41 2.31
C ALA A 282 -1.08 -27.35 1.21
N ILE A 283 -1.82 -27.48 0.10
CA ILE A 283 -1.88 -26.47 -0.96
C ILE A 283 -2.56 -25.19 -0.45
N GLN A 284 -3.67 -25.28 0.29
CA GLN A 284 -4.28 -24.14 0.97
C GLN A 284 -3.30 -23.47 1.97
N GLN A 285 -2.42 -24.22 2.63
CA GLN A 285 -1.48 -23.68 3.62
C GLN A 285 -0.14 -23.19 3.01
N SER A 286 0.12 -23.40 1.72
CA SER A 286 1.44 -23.12 1.12
C SER A 286 1.45 -22.51 -0.27
N ASP A 287 0.35 -22.54 -1.03
CA ASP A 287 0.34 -21.98 -2.39
C ASP A 287 0.36 -20.44 -2.36
N PRO A 288 1.28 -19.78 -3.09
CA PRO A 288 1.33 -18.32 -3.15
C PRO A 288 0.14 -17.69 -3.88
N SER A 289 -0.70 -18.48 -4.56
CA SER A 289 -1.91 -17.97 -5.21
C SER A 289 -3.15 -18.10 -4.31
N PRO A 290 -3.73 -17.00 -3.78
CA PRO A 290 -5.04 -17.01 -3.12
C PRO A 290 -6.14 -17.73 -3.91
N MET A 291 -6.11 -17.72 -5.25
CA MET A 291 -7.12 -18.42 -6.07
C MET A 291 -6.97 -19.93 -5.98
N VAL A 292 -5.72 -20.39 -5.91
CA VAL A 292 -5.40 -21.80 -5.72
C VAL A 292 -5.65 -22.22 -4.28
N ARG A 293 -5.42 -21.35 -3.28
CA ARG A 293 -5.82 -21.59 -1.89
C ARG A 293 -7.34 -21.62 -1.72
N LEU A 294 -8.08 -20.69 -2.32
CA LEU A 294 -9.54 -20.61 -2.25
C LEU A 294 -10.21 -21.78 -2.97
N GLU A 295 -9.72 -22.18 -4.15
CA GLU A 295 -10.20 -23.42 -4.77
C GLU A 295 -9.80 -24.64 -3.94
N ALA A 296 -8.58 -24.69 -3.38
CA ALA A 296 -8.17 -25.81 -2.53
C ALA A 296 -9.05 -25.94 -1.28
N PHE A 297 -9.34 -24.83 -0.58
CA PHE A 297 -10.32 -24.76 0.51
C PHE A 297 -11.71 -25.17 0.04
N THR A 298 -12.18 -24.65 -1.09
CA THR A 298 -13.49 -24.94 -1.66
C THR A 298 -13.65 -26.43 -2.01
N LEU A 299 -12.59 -27.08 -2.47
CA LEU A 299 -12.53 -28.53 -2.68
C LEU A 299 -12.41 -29.30 -1.37
N ASN A 300 -11.67 -28.80 -0.37
CA ASN A 300 -11.58 -29.42 0.95
C ASN A 300 -12.93 -29.38 1.67
N LYS A 301 -13.67 -28.26 1.57
CA LYS A 301 -15.07 -28.10 1.97
C LYS A 301 -15.96 -29.11 1.24
N LYS A 302 -15.77 -29.34 -0.06
CA LYS A 302 -16.52 -30.38 -0.81
C LYS A 302 -16.17 -31.83 -0.37
N ILE A 303 -15.01 -32.08 0.25
CA ILE A 303 -14.65 -33.39 0.85
C ILE A 303 -15.16 -33.52 2.30
N ALA A 304 -15.03 -32.47 3.09
CA ALA A 304 -15.49 -32.33 4.47
C ALA A 304 -15.01 -33.42 5.46
N ASP A 305 -13.77 -33.89 5.36
CA ASP A 305 -13.23 -34.88 6.30
C ASP A 305 -12.55 -34.23 7.53
N ALA A 306 -11.70 -34.99 8.24
CA ALA A 306 -10.93 -34.49 9.38
C ALA A 306 -9.98 -33.32 9.06
N CYS A 307 -9.68 -33.06 7.78
CA CYS A 307 -8.91 -31.89 7.36
C CYS A 307 -9.76 -30.61 7.32
N LEU A 308 -11.10 -30.69 7.39
CA LEU A 308 -11.97 -29.52 7.29
C LEU A 308 -11.80 -28.56 8.47
N LYS A 309 -11.73 -29.04 9.72
CA LYS A 309 -11.52 -28.17 10.89
C LYS A 309 -10.19 -27.41 10.81
N PRO A 310 -9.04 -28.06 10.49
CA PRO A 310 -7.80 -27.36 10.10
C PRO A 310 -7.94 -26.43 8.90
N ALA A 311 -8.68 -26.80 7.85
CA ALA A 311 -8.87 -25.98 6.64
C ALA A 311 -9.69 -24.71 6.91
N VAL A 312 -10.69 -24.80 7.80
CA VAL A 312 -11.51 -23.67 8.23
C VAL A 312 -10.73 -22.75 9.19
N LEU A 313 -9.96 -23.33 10.12
CA LEU A 313 -9.02 -22.55 10.94
C LEU A 313 -7.96 -21.85 10.08
N ALA A 314 -7.41 -22.51 9.06
CA ALA A 314 -6.49 -21.90 8.11
C ALA A 314 -7.17 -20.83 7.24
N ALA A 315 -8.44 -21.02 6.84
CA ALA A 315 -9.18 -20.02 6.05
C ALA A 315 -9.51 -18.77 6.87
N LEU A 316 -9.96 -18.93 8.13
CA LEU A 316 -10.19 -17.84 9.09
C LEU A 316 -8.94 -16.94 9.26
N HIS A 317 -7.75 -17.52 9.13
CA HIS A 317 -6.46 -16.83 9.25
C HIS A 317 -5.72 -16.75 7.90
N ASP A 318 -6.42 -16.73 6.76
CA ASP A 318 -5.83 -16.47 5.44
C ASP A 318 -5.75 -14.95 5.18
N ASP A 319 -4.83 -14.42 4.36
CA ASP A 319 -4.78 -12.97 4.07
C ASP A 319 -5.86 -12.50 3.12
N TYR A 320 -6.35 -13.42 2.29
CA TYR A 320 -7.37 -13.15 1.31
C TYR A 320 -8.75 -13.06 2.00
N GLU A 321 -9.32 -11.86 2.04
CA GLU A 321 -10.56 -11.53 2.74
C GLU A 321 -11.73 -12.42 2.32
N LEU A 322 -11.80 -12.79 1.03
CA LEU A 322 -12.82 -13.70 0.52
C LEU A 322 -12.64 -15.13 1.08
N LEU A 323 -11.41 -15.59 1.30
CA LEU A 323 -11.16 -16.90 1.91
C LEU A 323 -11.43 -16.88 3.43
N GLN A 324 -11.12 -15.79 4.14
CA GLN A 324 -11.58 -15.58 5.53
C GLN A 324 -13.10 -15.63 5.63
N ARG A 325 -13.79 -14.90 4.75
CA ARG A 325 -15.25 -14.79 4.68
C ARG A 325 -15.91 -16.13 4.34
N MET A 326 -15.32 -16.89 3.41
CA MET A 326 -15.71 -18.27 3.14
C MET A 326 -15.37 -19.22 4.31
N GLY A 327 -14.33 -18.94 5.07
CA GLY A 327 -13.97 -19.62 6.33
C GLY A 327 -15.04 -19.41 7.40
N ALA A 328 -15.32 -18.16 7.78
CA ALA A 328 -16.35 -17.78 8.75
C ALA A 328 -17.74 -18.34 8.41
N LEU A 329 -18.17 -18.19 7.15
CA LEU A 329 -19.42 -18.79 6.64
C LEU A 329 -19.40 -20.32 6.77
N THR A 330 -18.23 -20.98 6.74
CA THR A 330 -18.13 -22.42 6.98
C THR A 330 -18.13 -22.78 8.47
N VAL A 331 -17.55 -21.95 9.36
CA VAL A 331 -17.63 -22.16 10.83
C VAL A 331 -19.09 -22.17 11.30
N ASN A 332 -19.87 -21.22 10.79
CA ASN A 332 -21.31 -21.11 11.02
C ASN A 332 -22.03 -22.45 10.71
N LEU A 333 -21.66 -23.12 9.62
CA LEU A 333 -22.20 -24.44 9.23
C LEU A 333 -21.56 -25.65 9.97
N MET A 334 -20.48 -25.44 10.73
CA MET A 334 -19.88 -26.46 11.60
C MET A 334 -20.54 -26.51 12.97
N GLY A 335 -20.83 -25.33 13.56
CA GLY A 335 -21.42 -25.20 14.91
C GLY A 335 -20.58 -25.83 16.03
N ASP A 336 -19.27 -25.96 15.82
CA ASP A 336 -18.33 -26.67 16.69
C ASP A 336 -17.88 -25.78 17.85
N GLU A 337 -18.18 -26.16 19.09
CA GLU A 337 -17.89 -25.34 20.29
C GLU A 337 -16.39 -25.08 20.50
N ASP A 338 -15.48 -25.95 20.02
CA ASP A 338 -14.03 -25.68 20.08
C ASP A 338 -13.61 -24.49 19.20
N LEU A 339 -14.43 -24.11 18.20
CA LEU A 339 -14.16 -22.95 17.35
C LEU A 339 -14.64 -21.63 17.97
N LEU A 340 -15.35 -21.67 19.09
CA LEU A 340 -15.94 -20.48 19.71
C LEU A 340 -14.88 -19.49 20.21
N GLU A 341 -13.77 -19.95 20.80
CA GLU A 341 -12.68 -19.06 21.25
C GLU A 341 -11.97 -18.39 20.05
N PRO A 342 -11.53 -19.13 19.00
CA PRO A 342 -11.03 -18.51 17.75
C PRO A 342 -12.03 -17.57 17.05
N VAL A 343 -13.33 -17.89 17.05
CA VAL A 343 -14.36 -17.01 16.47
C VAL A 343 -14.48 -15.72 17.28
N MET A 344 -14.44 -15.78 18.62
CA MET A 344 -14.46 -14.57 19.46
C MET A 344 -13.19 -13.74 19.33
N GLU A 345 -12.02 -14.40 19.22
CA GLU A 345 -10.73 -13.74 18.99
C GLU A 345 -10.78 -12.86 17.73
N ILE A 346 -11.22 -13.43 16.60
CA ILE A 346 -11.35 -12.69 15.33
C ILE A 346 -12.54 -11.71 15.37
N TYR A 347 -13.70 -12.09 15.93
CA TYR A 347 -14.90 -11.24 15.90
C TYR A 347 -14.73 -9.92 16.66
N PHE A 348 -14.04 -9.98 17.79
CA PHE A 348 -13.77 -8.81 18.61
C PHE A 348 -12.45 -8.11 18.25
N ASP A 349 -11.65 -8.62 17.31
CA ASP A 349 -10.53 -7.86 16.76
C ASP A 349 -11.05 -6.60 16.03
N PRO A 350 -10.56 -5.39 16.38
CA PRO A 350 -11.05 -4.13 15.81
C PRO A 350 -10.70 -3.92 14.34
N THR A 351 -9.89 -4.81 13.74
CA THR A 351 -9.43 -4.73 12.35
C THR A 351 -10.05 -5.79 11.42
N THR A 352 -10.73 -6.80 11.97
CA THR A 352 -11.53 -7.76 11.20
C THR A 352 -12.54 -7.04 10.31
N THR A 353 -12.68 -7.48 9.06
CA THR A 353 -13.53 -6.78 8.10
C THR A 353 -15.01 -6.90 8.49
N LEU A 354 -15.80 -5.86 8.23
CA LEU A 354 -17.24 -5.87 8.52
C LEU A 354 -17.98 -7.03 7.83
N ARG A 355 -17.50 -7.52 6.68
CA ARG A 355 -18.10 -8.69 6.00
C ARG A 355 -17.70 -10.00 6.68
N VAL A 356 -16.46 -10.16 7.15
CA VAL A 356 -16.07 -11.32 7.97
C VAL A 356 -16.83 -11.32 9.30
N ASN A 357 -16.89 -10.18 9.99
CA ASN A 357 -17.63 -10.02 11.25
C ASN A 357 -19.12 -10.33 11.13
N PHE A 358 -19.75 -10.04 10.00
CA PHE A 358 -21.14 -10.44 9.74
C PHE A 358 -21.32 -11.97 9.80
N HIS A 359 -20.46 -12.75 9.14
CA HIS A 359 -20.54 -14.22 9.15
C HIS A 359 -20.08 -14.85 10.47
N LEU A 360 -19.18 -14.20 11.22
CA LEU A 360 -18.77 -14.64 12.56
C LEU A 360 -19.88 -14.43 13.60
N HIS A 361 -20.67 -13.35 13.50
CA HIS A 361 -21.84 -13.12 14.36
C HIS A 361 -22.85 -14.26 14.27
N GLU A 362 -23.16 -14.75 13.06
CA GLU A 362 -24.09 -15.87 12.87
C GLU A 362 -23.59 -17.17 13.54
N ALA A 363 -22.27 -17.39 13.61
CA ALA A 363 -21.70 -18.57 14.26
C ALA A 363 -22.00 -18.64 15.77
N PHE A 364 -22.27 -17.51 16.43
CA PHE A 364 -22.71 -17.49 17.83
C PHE A 364 -24.13 -18.04 18.05
N GLU A 365 -25.01 -18.04 17.03
CA GLU A 365 -26.35 -18.66 17.14
C GLU A 365 -26.28 -20.20 17.24
N GLN A 366 -25.15 -20.77 16.82
CA GLN A 366 -24.94 -22.20 16.62
C GLN A 366 -24.51 -22.95 17.88
N VAL A 367 -24.05 -22.22 18.90
CA VAL A 367 -23.64 -22.74 20.21
C VAL A 367 -24.70 -22.48 21.29
N PRO A 368 -24.67 -23.16 22.45
CA PRO A 368 -25.60 -22.88 23.53
C PRO A 368 -25.43 -21.44 24.04
N TYR A 369 -26.53 -20.71 24.27
CA TYR A 369 -26.47 -19.30 24.69
C TYR A 369 -25.65 -19.12 25.98
N ALA A 370 -25.74 -20.06 26.94
CA ALA A 370 -24.94 -20.00 28.16
C ALA A 370 -23.43 -20.24 27.93
N THR A 371 -23.06 -21.05 26.92
CA THR A 371 -21.66 -21.21 26.51
C THR A 371 -21.15 -19.92 25.86
N PHE A 372 -21.93 -19.35 24.93
CA PHE A 372 -21.64 -18.05 24.32
C PHE A 372 -21.53 -16.93 25.37
N GLU A 373 -22.51 -16.79 26.25
CA GLU A 373 -22.52 -15.74 27.28
C GLU A 373 -21.33 -15.88 28.24
N ALA A 374 -21.01 -17.10 28.70
CA ALA A 374 -19.84 -17.33 29.54
C ALA A 374 -18.52 -17.01 28.80
N ALA A 375 -18.38 -17.40 27.54
CA ALA A 375 -17.19 -17.12 26.73
C ALA A 375 -17.06 -15.62 26.39
N ALA A 376 -18.16 -14.96 26.04
CA ALA A 376 -18.20 -13.52 25.73
C ALA A 376 -17.92 -12.69 26.98
N MET A 377 -18.47 -13.05 28.15
CA MET A 377 -18.16 -12.41 29.43
C MET A 377 -16.70 -12.65 29.84
N ALA A 378 -16.15 -13.84 29.61
CA ALA A 378 -14.74 -14.13 29.85
C ALA A 378 -13.81 -13.35 28.89
N TYR A 379 -14.21 -13.17 27.63
CA TYR A 379 -13.52 -12.32 26.67
C TYR A 379 -13.58 -10.84 27.10
N ARG A 380 -14.77 -10.33 27.46
CA ARG A 380 -14.97 -8.96 27.97
C ARG A 380 -14.18 -8.68 29.24
N ALA A 381 -14.03 -9.67 30.13
CA ALA A 381 -13.20 -9.57 31.33
C ALA A 381 -11.69 -9.56 31.03
N LYS A 382 -11.24 -10.19 29.93
CA LYS A 382 -9.88 -10.05 29.39
C LYS A 382 -9.69 -8.69 28.68
N ASN A 383 -10.72 -8.23 27.96
CA ASN A 383 -10.72 -7.08 27.05
C ASN A 383 -11.81 -6.04 27.41
N PRO A 384 -11.59 -5.22 28.45
CA PRO A 384 -12.61 -4.27 28.94
C PRO A 384 -12.70 -2.96 28.14
N LEU A 385 -11.80 -2.72 27.18
CA LEU A 385 -11.76 -1.48 26.38
C LEU A 385 -12.53 -1.59 25.05
N TRP A 386 -12.70 -2.80 24.52
CA TRP A 386 -13.38 -3.06 23.24
C TRP A 386 -14.08 -4.43 23.29
N PRO A 387 -15.30 -4.61 22.77
CA PRO A 387 -16.20 -3.59 22.21
C PRO A 387 -16.68 -2.58 23.27
N THR A 388 -17.51 -1.60 22.90
CA THR A 388 -18.13 -0.69 23.90
C THR A 388 -19.21 -1.41 24.69
N ASP A 389 -19.57 -0.93 25.89
CA ASP A 389 -20.64 -1.56 26.69
C ASP A 389 -21.97 -1.59 25.93
N GLU A 390 -22.32 -0.53 25.20
CA GLU A 390 -23.53 -0.46 24.37
C GLU A 390 -23.54 -1.51 23.25
N SER A 391 -22.41 -1.71 22.56
CA SER A 391 -22.31 -2.70 21.47
C SER A 391 -22.19 -4.14 22.00
N PHE A 392 -21.61 -4.33 23.18
CA PHE A 392 -21.59 -5.62 23.88
C PHE A 392 -22.99 -6.02 24.39
N ASP A 393 -23.73 -5.10 25.02
CA ASP A 393 -25.13 -5.32 25.43
C ASP A 393 -26.04 -5.57 24.23
N ALA A 394 -25.82 -4.88 23.11
CA ALA A 394 -26.54 -5.12 21.85
C ALA A 394 -26.27 -6.54 21.30
N LEU A 395 -25.03 -7.01 21.35
CA LEU A 395 -24.66 -8.38 20.95
C LEU A 395 -25.32 -9.43 21.86
N LEU A 396 -25.22 -9.28 23.18
CA LEU A 396 -25.85 -10.19 24.15
C LEU A 396 -27.36 -10.28 23.90
N LYS A 397 -28.02 -9.12 23.74
CA LYS A 397 -29.46 -9.02 23.44
C LYS A 397 -29.83 -9.65 22.09
N SER A 398 -28.98 -9.50 21.06
CA SER A 398 -29.16 -10.18 19.78
C SER A 398 -29.14 -11.71 19.96
N MET A 399 -28.17 -12.23 20.71
CA MET A 399 -28.04 -13.67 20.94
C MET A 399 -29.13 -14.25 21.86
N GLN A 400 -29.68 -13.44 22.78
CA GLN A 400 -30.89 -13.79 23.53
C GLN A 400 -32.11 -13.94 22.61
N TYR A 401 -32.30 -13.02 21.66
CA TYR A 401 -33.38 -13.11 20.68
C TYR A 401 -33.23 -14.34 19.76
N SER A 402 -32.01 -14.61 19.29
CA SER A 402 -31.73 -15.79 18.46
C SER A 402 -31.89 -17.12 19.21
N ARG A 403 -31.56 -17.16 20.51
CA ARG A 403 -31.92 -18.27 21.42
C ARG A 403 -33.44 -18.45 21.45
N ASP A 404 -34.18 -17.40 21.78
CA ASP A 404 -35.63 -17.52 22.00
C ASP A 404 -36.36 -17.96 20.72
N SER A 405 -35.96 -17.43 19.55
CA SER A 405 -36.50 -17.86 18.25
C SER A 405 -36.14 -19.32 17.89
N ARG A 406 -34.96 -19.80 18.28
CA ARG A 406 -34.58 -21.21 18.12
C ARG A 406 -35.38 -22.12 19.05
N ASP A 407 -35.58 -21.70 20.30
CA ASP A 407 -36.26 -22.49 21.31
C ASP A 407 -37.78 -22.58 21.04
N GLU A 408 -38.39 -21.54 20.44
CA GLU A 408 -39.73 -21.61 19.82
C GLU A 408 -39.80 -22.68 18.70
N ASN A 409 -38.81 -22.73 17.80
CA ASN A 409 -38.75 -23.73 16.74
C ASN A 409 -38.54 -25.16 17.27
N LEU A 410 -37.75 -25.32 18.35
CA LEU A 410 -37.61 -26.59 19.06
C LEU A 410 -38.95 -27.05 19.66
N ALA A 411 -39.72 -26.14 20.27
CA ALA A 411 -41.04 -26.46 20.81
C ALA A 411 -42.02 -26.93 19.71
N VAL A 412 -42.00 -26.31 18.53
CA VAL A 412 -42.80 -26.73 17.37
C VAL A 412 -42.42 -28.13 16.87
N ILE A 413 -41.13 -28.47 16.83
CA ILE A 413 -40.66 -29.81 16.40
C ILE A 413 -40.96 -30.87 17.47
N ALA A 414 -40.80 -30.55 18.75
CA ALA A 414 -41.06 -31.47 19.86
C ALA A 414 -42.54 -31.81 20.06
N LYS A 415 -43.46 -30.93 19.65
CA LYS A 415 -44.92 -31.10 19.76
C LYS A 415 -45.39 -32.44 19.13
N PRO A 416 -46.04 -33.35 19.90
CA PRO A 416 -46.47 -34.66 19.39
C PRO A 416 -47.49 -34.59 18.23
N ASP A 417 -48.37 -33.60 18.27
CA ASP A 417 -49.46 -33.34 17.31
C ASP A 417 -49.15 -32.17 16.36
N ALA A 418 -47.86 -31.89 16.11
CA ALA A 418 -47.43 -30.84 15.18
C ALA A 418 -48.00 -31.07 13.76
N THR A 419 -48.70 -30.07 13.25
CA THR A 419 -49.34 -30.12 11.92
C THR A 419 -48.33 -29.85 10.81
N ASP A 420 -48.61 -30.33 9.60
CA ASP A 420 -47.80 -30.03 8.40
C ASP A 420 -47.68 -28.54 8.10
N LYS A 421 -48.59 -27.70 8.62
CA LYS A 421 -48.51 -26.23 8.51
C LYS A 421 -47.48 -25.64 9.47
N GLU A 422 -47.41 -26.14 10.70
CA GLU A 422 -46.43 -25.71 11.72
C GLU A 422 -45.02 -26.20 11.33
N LEU A 423 -44.88 -27.47 10.95
CA LEU A 423 -43.60 -28.07 10.55
C LEU A 423 -43.07 -27.54 9.20
N ARG A 424 -43.91 -26.87 8.39
CA ARG A 424 -43.59 -26.43 7.02
C ARG A 424 -42.35 -25.54 6.90
N TRP A 425 -42.05 -24.80 7.96
CA TRP A 425 -40.92 -23.88 8.03
C TRP A 425 -39.87 -24.33 9.05
N SER A 426 -40.28 -24.79 10.23
CA SER A 426 -39.36 -25.12 11.33
C SER A 426 -38.36 -26.24 11.03
N ILE A 427 -38.73 -27.25 10.23
CA ILE A 427 -37.78 -28.28 9.78
C ILE A 427 -37.01 -27.78 8.53
N PRO A 428 -37.65 -27.35 7.41
CA PRO A 428 -36.93 -26.96 6.19
C PRO A 428 -35.98 -25.76 6.33
N ALA A 429 -36.21 -24.84 7.26
CA ALA A 429 -35.30 -23.72 7.52
C ALA A 429 -33.90 -24.19 8.00
N GLN A 430 -33.82 -25.39 8.58
CA GLN A 430 -32.56 -25.97 9.04
C GLN A 430 -31.67 -26.51 7.91
N ARG A 431 -32.13 -26.48 6.64
CA ARG A 431 -31.23 -26.65 5.47
C ARG A 431 -30.27 -25.47 5.32
N ASN A 432 -30.74 -24.27 5.67
CA ASN A 432 -29.97 -23.03 5.59
C ASN A 432 -29.24 -22.76 6.91
N LYS A 433 -29.94 -22.87 8.06
CA LYS A 433 -29.34 -22.61 9.38
C LYS A 433 -28.42 -23.71 9.92
N GLN A 434 -28.65 -24.98 9.54
CA GLN A 434 -27.84 -26.16 9.89
C GLN A 434 -27.45 -26.27 11.38
N ASN A 435 -28.33 -25.81 12.28
CA ASN A 435 -27.96 -25.52 13.66
C ASN A 435 -27.75 -26.81 14.48
N ALA A 436 -26.55 -26.97 15.03
CA ALA A 436 -26.10 -28.20 15.69
C ALA A 436 -26.96 -28.60 16.91
N LEU A 437 -27.59 -27.64 17.58
CA LEU A 437 -28.47 -27.88 18.73
C LEU A 437 -29.84 -28.46 18.32
N MET A 438 -30.22 -28.27 17.05
CA MET A 438 -31.44 -28.87 16.48
C MET A 438 -31.28 -30.37 16.20
N VAL A 439 -30.04 -30.87 16.13
CA VAL A 439 -29.73 -32.24 15.68
C VAL A 439 -30.42 -33.30 16.52
N ASP A 440 -30.41 -33.22 17.85
CA ASP A 440 -31.03 -34.25 18.68
C ASP A 440 -32.57 -34.19 18.63
N ALA A 441 -33.16 -33.01 18.42
CA ALA A 441 -34.60 -32.87 18.17
C ALA A 441 -34.99 -33.46 16.80
N LEU A 442 -34.22 -33.17 15.75
CA LEU A 442 -34.41 -33.72 14.40
C LEU A 442 -34.20 -35.25 14.39
N LEU A 443 -33.17 -35.77 15.06
CA LEU A 443 -32.92 -37.20 15.20
C LEU A 443 -34.01 -37.90 16.04
N THR A 444 -34.55 -37.25 17.06
CA THR A 444 -35.69 -37.77 17.83
C THR A 444 -36.96 -37.83 16.99
N PHE A 445 -37.27 -36.74 16.26
CA PHE A 445 -38.40 -36.68 15.32
C PHE A 445 -38.28 -37.73 14.20
N LEU A 446 -37.06 -37.96 13.71
CA LEU A 446 -36.76 -38.99 12.72
C LEU A 446 -36.88 -40.42 13.28
N ARG A 447 -36.50 -40.66 14.54
CA ARG A 447 -36.67 -41.96 15.22
C ARG A 447 -38.12 -42.30 15.54
N ASP A 448 -38.99 -41.30 15.71
CA ASP A 448 -40.41 -41.48 16.01
C ASP A 448 -41.18 -42.09 14.82
N THR A 449 -41.38 -43.41 14.86
CA THR A 449 -42.12 -44.16 13.83
C THR A 449 -43.64 -43.91 13.85
N SER A 450 -44.17 -43.07 14.73
CA SER A 450 -45.57 -42.63 14.70
C SER A 450 -45.80 -41.42 13.78
N ARG A 451 -44.75 -40.65 13.46
CA ARG A 451 -44.81 -39.52 12.51
C ARG A 451 -45.02 -40.01 11.08
N ALA A 452 -45.64 -39.17 10.25
CA ALA A 452 -45.91 -39.52 8.86
C ALA A 452 -44.59 -39.71 8.07
N PRO A 453 -44.47 -40.73 7.19
CA PRO A 453 -43.24 -40.99 6.44
C PRO A 453 -42.71 -39.77 5.66
N ALA A 454 -43.58 -38.92 5.12
CA ALA A 454 -43.17 -37.70 4.43
C ALA A 454 -42.44 -36.68 5.35
N GLN A 455 -42.89 -36.56 6.60
CA GLN A 455 -42.23 -35.71 7.61
C GLN A 455 -40.87 -36.30 8.00
N ARG A 456 -40.81 -37.62 8.21
CA ARG A 456 -39.57 -38.36 8.53
C ARG A 456 -38.56 -38.31 7.38
N ILE A 457 -39.00 -38.45 6.12
CA ILE A 457 -38.17 -38.25 4.91
C ILE A 457 -37.61 -36.83 4.87
N THR A 458 -38.46 -35.81 5.06
CA THR A 458 -38.02 -34.40 5.08
C THR A 458 -36.98 -34.14 6.18
N THR A 459 -37.11 -34.82 7.32
CA THR A 459 -36.16 -34.72 8.45
C THR A 459 -34.83 -35.40 8.13
N ALA A 460 -34.85 -36.61 7.53
CA ALA A 460 -33.65 -37.33 7.08
C ALA A 460 -32.90 -36.61 5.95
N GLU A 461 -33.65 -35.95 5.06
CA GLU A 461 -33.11 -35.09 3.99
C GLU A 461 -32.50 -33.81 4.58
N THR A 462 -33.19 -33.14 5.51
CA THR A 462 -32.69 -31.94 6.21
C THR A 462 -31.38 -32.22 6.96
N LEU A 463 -31.30 -33.35 7.68
CA LEU A 463 -30.06 -33.81 8.32
C LEU A 463 -28.95 -34.14 7.29
N GLY A 464 -29.30 -34.40 6.03
CA GLY A 464 -28.37 -34.57 4.92
C GLY A 464 -27.64 -33.29 4.48
N TRP A 465 -28.05 -32.11 4.98
CA TRP A 465 -27.37 -30.84 4.73
C TRP A 465 -26.24 -30.55 5.72
N TYR A 466 -26.19 -31.25 6.86
CA TYR A 466 -25.20 -31.07 7.95
C TYR A 466 -23.82 -31.64 7.57
N MET A 467 -23.35 -31.36 6.34
CA MET A 467 -22.14 -31.90 5.72
C MET A 467 -20.86 -31.48 6.45
N PHE A 468 -20.90 -30.36 7.17
CA PHE A 468 -19.76 -29.75 7.89
C PHE A 468 -19.91 -29.81 9.42
N SER A 469 -21.11 -30.08 9.94
CA SER A 469 -21.40 -30.04 11.38
C SER A 469 -20.50 -30.97 12.19
N TYR A 470 -20.06 -30.55 13.39
CA TYR A 470 -19.30 -31.45 14.28
C TYR A 470 -20.10 -32.71 14.65
N ARG A 471 -21.44 -32.60 14.72
CA ARG A 471 -22.38 -33.73 14.93
C ARG A 471 -22.47 -34.68 13.73
N LYS A 472 -21.77 -34.44 12.63
CA LYS A 472 -21.78 -35.26 11.40
C LYS A 472 -21.60 -36.77 11.66
N THR A 473 -20.71 -37.16 12.57
CA THR A 473 -20.52 -38.59 12.90
C THR A 473 -21.75 -39.15 13.61
N ASP A 474 -22.31 -38.45 14.60
CA ASP A 474 -23.56 -38.82 15.29
C ASP A 474 -24.73 -38.92 14.31
N ILE A 475 -24.83 -37.97 13.37
CA ILE A 475 -25.86 -37.97 12.32
C ILE A 475 -25.66 -39.18 11.41
N VAL A 476 -24.45 -39.48 10.97
CA VAL A 476 -24.14 -40.67 10.16
C VAL A 476 -24.47 -41.96 10.89
N ASP A 477 -24.06 -42.10 12.15
CA ASP A 477 -24.24 -43.34 12.91
C ASP A 477 -25.68 -43.51 13.42
N ALA A 478 -26.39 -42.42 13.75
CA ALA A 478 -27.83 -42.45 13.94
C ALA A 478 -28.57 -42.75 12.64
N CYS A 479 -28.17 -42.19 11.50
CA CYS A 479 -28.74 -42.54 10.21
C CYS A 479 -28.49 -44.01 9.85
N ARG A 480 -27.31 -44.58 10.18
CA ARG A 480 -27.02 -46.03 10.03
C ARG A 480 -27.87 -46.88 10.98
N GLU A 481 -28.00 -46.47 12.24
CA GLU A 481 -28.81 -47.12 13.28
C GLU A 481 -30.29 -47.20 12.89
N ILE A 482 -30.84 -46.08 12.42
CA ILE A 482 -32.21 -45.98 11.92
C ILE A 482 -32.33 -46.74 10.60
N TYR A 483 -31.41 -46.58 9.65
CA TYR A 483 -31.40 -47.30 8.36
C TYR A 483 -31.44 -48.82 8.56
N ALA A 484 -30.69 -49.37 9.52
CA ALA A 484 -30.71 -50.79 9.83
C ALA A 484 -32.11 -51.28 10.30
N LYS A 485 -32.81 -50.46 11.09
CA LYS A 485 -34.11 -50.79 11.71
C LYS A 485 -35.33 -50.42 10.85
N GLU A 486 -35.18 -49.47 9.93
CA GLU A 486 -36.28 -48.86 9.18
C GLU A 486 -36.99 -49.84 8.24
N LYS A 487 -38.31 -49.73 8.19
CA LYS A 487 -39.23 -50.54 7.37
C LYS A 487 -39.91 -49.74 6.26
N ASP A 488 -40.05 -48.42 6.42
CA ASP A 488 -40.55 -47.56 5.35
C ASP A 488 -39.49 -47.41 4.24
N PRO A 489 -39.78 -47.79 2.98
CA PRO A 489 -38.78 -47.73 1.90
C PRO A 489 -38.34 -46.30 1.55
N GLY A 490 -39.19 -45.30 1.75
CA GLY A 490 -38.89 -43.90 1.45
C GLY A 490 -37.91 -43.30 2.46
N VAL A 491 -38.20 -43.48 3.76
CA VAL A 491 -37.28 -43.07 4.85
C VAL A 491 -35.95 -43.80 4.72
N LYS A 492 -35.97 -45.13 4.49
CA LYS A 492 -34.76 -45.94 4.32
C LYS A 492 -33.91 -45.51 3.12
N ASN A 493 -34.53 -45.11 2.02
CA ASN A 493 -33.83 -44.60 0.83
C ASN A 493 -33.10 -43.28 1.10
N GLU A 494 -33.73 -42.31 1.77
CA GLU A 494 -33.06 -41.02 2.03
C GLU A 494 -31.92 -41.14 3.05
N LEU A 495 -32.08 -41.98 4.08
CA LEU A 495 -31.01 -42.26 5.04
C LEU A 495 -29.72 -42.75 4.36
N ALA A 496 -29.83 -43.62 3.34
CA ALA A 496 -28.67 -44.09 2.57
C ALA A 496 -27.98 -42.95 1.81
N LYS A 497 -28.73 -42.00 1.25
CA LYS A 497 -28.18 -40.81 0.58
C LYS A 497 -27.48 -39.89 1.57
N THR A 498 -28.09 -39.64 2.74
CA THR A 498 -27.51 -38.82 3.82
C THR A 498 -26.16 -39.34 4.30
N ILE A 499 -26.01 -40.66 4.45
CA ILE A 499 -24.72 -41.28 4.82
C ILE A 499 -23.62 -41.09 3.75
N GLY A 500 -23.99 -40.98 2.46
CA GLY A 500 -23.03 -41.01 1.34
C GLY A 500 -22.26 -39.72 1.05
N ARG A 501 -22.59 -38.58 1.68
CA ARG A 501 -22.21 -37.22 1.25
C ARG A 501 -20.81 -36.67 1.78
N LEU A 502 -19.69 -37.44 2.06
CA LEU A 502 -18.75 -37.09 3.22
C LEU A 502 -17.13 -37.23 3.44
N THR A 503 -16.12 -37.78 2.67
CA THR A 503 -14.70 -38.11 3.25
C THR A 503 -13.34 -38.15 2.40
N GLY A 504 -12.07 -38.06 2.99
CA GLY A 504 -10.66 -38.11 2.35
C GLY A 504 -9.33 -38.44 3.19
N LYS A 505 -8.05 -38.18 2.71
CA LYS A 505 -6.61 -38.07 3.35
C LYS A 505 -5.38 -38.34 2.38
N ALA A 506 -4.02 -38.03 2.47
CA ALA A 506 -2.90 -37.61 3.42
C ALA A 506 -1.62 -36.92 2.70
N MET A 507 -0.48 -36.46 3.36
CA MET A 507 0.77 -35.82 2.71
C MET A 507 2.20 -35.81 3.47
N GLU A 508 3.26 -35.00 3.11
CA GLU A 508 4.78 -35.15 3.38
C GLU A 508 5.72 -33.86 3.69
N VAL A 509 7.12 -33.89 3.72
CA VAL A 509 8.09 -32.94 4.50
C VAL A 509 9.57 -32.60 3.93
N THR A 510 10.38 -31.59 4.45
CA THR A 510 11.73 -31.00 3.94
C THR A 510 12.83 -30.37 4.95
N PRO A 511 14.07 -29.82 4.55
CA PRO A 511 15.31 -29.47 5.40
C PRO A 511 16.00 -28.00 5.43
N MET A 512 17.35 -27.78 5.74
CA MET A 512 18.02 -26.55 6.41
C MET A 512 19.48 -25.97 5.99
N PRO A 513 20.05 -24.80 6.53
CA PRO A 513 21.21 -23.93 6.01
C PRO A 513 22.33 -23.23 7.00
N VAL A 514 23.16 -22.16 6.63
CA VAL A 514 24.51 -21.71 7.25
C VAL A 514 24.86 -20.16 7.66
N ARG A 515 26.15 -19.61 7.70
CA ARG A 515 26.80 -18.61 8.73
C ARG A 515 27.96 -17.54 8.29
N ARG A 516 28.35 -16.40 9.00
CA ARG A 516 29.46 -15.32 8.70
C ARG A 516 30.31 -14.50 9.84
N SER A 517 30.50 -13.12 9.91
CA SER A 517 31.45 -12.27 10.81
C SER A 517 31.14 -10.72 11.18
N PHE A 518 31.54 -10.03 12.32
CA PHE A 518 31.13 -8.59 12.74
C PHE A 518 31.94 -7.77 13.87
N ALA A 519 31.67 -6.47 14.19
CA ALA A 519 32.23 -5.68 15.36
C ALA A 519 31.35 -4.58 16.06
N ILE A 520 31.72 -4.13 17.27
CA ILE A 520 30.98 -3.20 18.16
C ILE A 520 31.92 -2.05 18.61
N VAL A 521 31.59 -0.79 18.33
CA VAL A 521 32.37 0.41 18.74
C VAL A 521 31.66 1.13 19.89
N VAL A 522 32.39 1.48 20.94
CA VAL A 522 31.82 2.09 22.16
C VAL A 522 32.80 3.03 22.86
N ASP A 523 32.31 4.10 23.50
CA ASP A 523 33.16 4.95 24.34
C ASP A 523 33.52 4.27 25.69
N ASN A 524 34.64 4.63 26.30
CA ASN A 524 35.10 3.97 27.53
C ASN A 524 34.12 4.11 28.71
N ALA A 525 33.40 5.24 28.84
CA ALA A 525 32.46 5.44 29.96
C ALA A 525 31.22 4.55 29.80
N THR A 526 30.62 4.53 28.60
CA THR A 526 29.55 3.60 28.23
C THR A 526 30.00 2.14 28.35
N TYR A 527 31.22 1.79 27.91
CA TYR A 527 31.72 0.42 28.08
C TYR A 527 31.81 0.04 29.56
N HIS A 528 32.35 0.90 30.42
CA HIS A 528 32.44 0.62 31.85
C HIS A 528 31.06 0.50 32.52
N ALA A 529 30.09 1.35 32.17
CA ALA A 529 28.74 1.32 32.74
C ALA A 529 27.83 0.21 32.19
N CYS A 530 28.09 -0.28 30.96
CA CYS A 530 27.22 -1.22 30.24
C CYS A 530 27.89 -2.57 29.94
N LYS A 531 29.13 -2.83 30.37
CA LYS A 531 29.93 -4.01 30.01
C LYS A 531 29.17 -5.34 29.97
N PRO A 532 28.39 -5.75 30.99
CA PRO A 532 27.71 -7.05 30.95
C PRO A 532 26.70 -7.18 29.80
N ALA A 533 26.00 -6.09 29.46
CA ALA A 533 25.05 -6.08 28.34
C ALA A 533 25.76 -6.06 26.98
N ILE A 534 26.89 -5.34 26.87
CA ILE A 534 27.72 -5.31 25.66
C ILE A 534 28.33 -6.69 25.37
N GLU A 535 28.87 -7.38 26.37
CA GLU A 535 29.42 -8.75 26.18
C GLU A 535 28.32 -9.77 25.88
N ALA A 536 27.11 -9.61 26.43
CA ALA A 536 25.96 -10.45 26.10
C ALA A 536 25.50 -10.25 24.64
N TYR A 537 25.42 -9.00 24.18
CA TYR A 537 25.12 -8.66 22.78
C TYR A 537 26.21 -9.19 21.83
N ARG A 538 27.50 -9.03 22.18
CA ARG A 538 28.63 -9.64 21.48
C ARG A 538 28.46 -11.16 21.33
N GLN A 539 28.01 -11.85 22.38
CA GLN A 539 27.75 -13.29 22.35
C GLN A 539 26.52 -13.68 21.51
N ALA A 540 25.46 -12.88 21.52
CA ALA A 540 24.27 -13.11 20.68
C ALA A 540 24.62 -12.98 19.18
N VAL A 541 25.44 -12.00 18.83
CA VAL A 541 26.00 -11.81 17.48
C VAL A 541 26.88 -13.01 17.06
N GLU A 542 27.68 -13.56 17.98
CA GLU A 542 28.43 -14.81 17.74
C GLU A 542 27.53 -16.04 17.55
N ASN A 543 26.41 -16.12 18.26
CA ASN A 543 25.43 -17.20 18.11
C ASN A 543 24.73 -17.13 16.75
N ASP A 544 24.32 -15.93 16.32
CA ASP A 544 23.88 -15.64 14.94
C ASP A 544 24.95 -15.96 13.88
N GLY A 545 26.18 -16.15 14.34
CA GLY A 545 27.28 -16.60 13.53
C GLY A 545 28.03 -15.48 12.87
N LEU A 546 28.30 -14.42 13.62
CA LEU A 546 29.26 -13.39 13.29
C LEU A 546 30.31 -13.33 14.42
N THR A 547 31.58 -13.65 14.18
CA THR A 547 32.66 -13.44 15.19
C THR A 547 32.64 -12.00 15.68
N GLY A 548 32.49 -11.75 16.98
CA GLY A 548 32.14 -10.42 17.50
C GLY A 548 33.26 -9.74 18.31
N TYR A 549 33.74 -8.60 17.81
CA TYR A 549 34.77 -7.79 18.47
C TYR A 549 34.20 -6.57 19.18
N VAL A 550 34.70 -6.23 20.39
CA VAL A 550 34.38 -4.96 21.07
C VAL A 550 35.59 -4.01 20.99
N LEU A 551 35.33 -2.79 20.53
CA LEU A 551 36.29 -1.71 20.36
C LEU A 551 35.90 -0.57 21.32
N ALA A 552 36.41 -0.65 22.55
CA ALA A 552 36.24 0.40 23.56
C ALA A 552 37.42 1.39 23.51
N GLY A 553 37.15 2.69 23.63
CA GLY A 553 38.19 3.72 23.66
C GLY A 553 37.65 5.13 23.94
N ASP A 554 38.56 6.07 24.17
CA ASP A 554 38.26 7.51 24.27
C ASP A 554 38.39 8.12 22.87
N TRP A 555 37.30 8.09 22.11
CA TRP A 555 37.27 8.49 20.69
C TRP A 555 37.35 10.01 20.51
N MET A 556 38.56 10.54 20.41
CA MET A 556 38.80 11.98 20.29
C MET A 556 38.45 12.55 18.91
N SER A 557 38.32 11.72 17.87
CA SER A 557 37.85 12.14 16.55
C SER A 557 37.34 10.97 15.68
N PRO A 558 36.51 11.23 14.65
CA PRO A 558 36.05 10.20 13.71
C PRO A 558 37.15 9.40 13.01
N GLU A 559 38.29 10.00 12.68
CA GLU A 559 39.40 9.31 12.00
C GLU A 559 39.96 8.15 12.83
N GLN A 560 39.91 8.26 14.17
CA GLN A 560 40.36 7.18 15.07
C GLN A 560 39.45 5.96 14.97
N VAL A 561 38.14 6.17 14.81
CA VAL A 561 37.14 5.11 14.61
C VAL A 561 37.30 4.51 13.21
N LYS A 562 37.31 5.34 12.14
CA LYS A 562 37.48 4.86 10.75
C LYS A 562 38.76 4.03 10.58
N ALA A 563 39.87 4.43 11.21
CA ALA A 563 41.13 3.70 11.16
C ALA A 563 41.12 2.33 11.87
N GLN A 564 40.27 2.11 12.89
CA GLN A 564 40.08 0.76 13.44
C GLN A 564 39.14 -0.07 12.56
N LEU A 565 38.06 0.53 12.01
CA LEU A 565 37.13 -0.18 11.13
C LEU A 565 37.83 -0.70 9.86
N ASP A 566 38.59 0.16 9.16
CA ASP A 566 39.40 -0.20 7.99
C ASP A 566 40.38 -1.36 8.30
N LYS A 567 41.09 -1.26 9.43
CA LYS A 567 42.00 -2.30 9.90
C LYS A 567 41.28 -3.63 10.14
N TYR A 568 40.10 -3.63 10.76
CA TYR A 568 39.33 -4.86 11.00
C TYR A 568 38.71 -5.42 9.71
N TYR A 569 38.27 -4.57 8.79
CA TYR A 569 37.85 -4.96 7.45
C TYR A 569 38.98 -5.72 6.73
N ARG A 570 40.14 -5.08 6.56
CA ARG A 570 41.31 -5.64 5.84
C ARG A 570 41.98 -6.84 6.52
N GLN A 571 41.78 -7.06 7.83
CA GLN A 571 42.50 -8.09 8.61
C GLN A 571 41.62 -9.15 9.28
N LYS A 572 40.30 -8.96 9.35
CA LYS A 572 39.37 -9.83 10.09
C LYS A 572 38.07 -10.16 9.36
N GLY A 573 37.84 -9.65 8.14
CA GLY A 573 36.60 -9.88 7.41
C GLY A 573 35.41 -9.28 8.13
N LEU A 574 35.47 -7.96 8.35
CA LEU A 574 34.40 -7.19 8.99
C LEU A 574 33.24 -7.02 8.01
N GLU A 575 32.03 -7.48 8.37
CA GLU A 575 30.82 -7.31 7.56
C GLU A 575 30.06 -6.02 7.91
N GLY A 576 30.20 -5.55 9.15
CA GLY A 576 29.47 -4.42 9.71
C GLY A 576 29.98 -3.98 11.08
N ALA A 577 29.53 -2.83 11.54
CA ALA A 577 29.76 -2.30 12.88
C ALA A 577 28.50 -1.69 13.51
N VAL A 578 28.54 -1.42 14.82
CA VAL A 578 27.52 -0.59 15.51
C VAL A 578 28.19 0.39 16.47
N PHE A 579 27.68 1.63 16.51
CA PHE A 579 28.18 2.71 17.38
C PHE A 579 27.32 2.84 18.63
N VAL A 580 27.89 2.59 19.81
CA VAL A 580 27.17 2.58 21.09
C VAL A 580 27.67 3.71 21.99
N GLY A 581 26.76 4.51 22.54
CA GLY A 581 27.13 5.64 23.38
C GLY A 581 27.64 6.85 22.59
N GLN A 582 28.59 7.57 23.17
CA GLN A 582 29.03 8.89 22.71
C GLN A 582 30.16 8.80 21.67
N VAL A 583 29.90 8.07 20.58
CA VAL A 583 30.80 7.97 19.42
C VAL A 583 30.65 9.21 18.52
N PRO A 584 31.75 9.87 18.10
CA PRO A 584 31.71 11.07 17.26
C PRO A 584 30.80 11.02 16.03
N ILE A 585 30.31 12.19 15.63
CA ILE A 585 29.33 12.42 14.56
C ILE A 585 29.97 13.28 13.45
N PRO A 586 30.23 12.70 12.27
CA PRO A 586 30.70 13.42 11.09
C PRO A 586 29.59 14.28 10.47
N MET A 587 29.80 15.59 10.41
CA MET A 587 28.89 16.59 9.85
C MET A 587 29.36 16.97 8.44
N VAL A 588 28.82 16.30 7.43
CA VAL A 588 29.29 16.33 6.04
C VAL A 588 28.75 17.53 5.27
N ARG A 589 29.64 18.24 4.56
CA ARG A 589 29.39 19.44 3.75
C ARG A 589 29.88 19.20 2.31
N ARG A 590 29.42 20.02 1.37
CA ARG A 590 29.65 19.86 -0.10
C ARG A 590 29.23 18.50 -0.71
N ALA A 591 28.44 17.69 0.00
CA ALA A 591 27.98 16.37 -0.44
C ALA A 591 26.47 16.29 -0.78
N GLN A 592 25.77 17.42 -0.91
CA GLN A 592 24.31 17.45 -1.10
C GLN A 592 23.81 16.84 -2.43
N HIS A 593 24.71 16.47 -3.34
CA HIS A 593 24.40 15.67 -4.54
C HIS A 593 24.14 14.18 -4.21
N MET A 594 24.64 13.68 -3.07
CA MET A 594 24.34 12.36 -2.52
C MET A 594 23.08 12.32 -1.67
N THR A 595 22.36 13.45 -1.53
CA THR A 595 21.07 13.52 -0.82
C THR A 595 19.91 13.53 -1.79
N SER A 596 18.73 13.18 -1.29
CA SER A 596 17.48 13.22 -2.03
C SER A 596 16.90 14.65 -2.10
N ALA A 597 16.37 15.21 -0.99
CA ALA A 597 15.76 16.55 -0.97
C ALA A 597 16.64 17.66 -0.36
N PHE A 598 17.65 17.33 0.45
CA PHE A 598 18.38 18.31 1.25
C PHE A 598 19.37 19.16 0.42
N LYS A 599 18.92 20.30 -0.12
CA LYS A 599 19.69 21.25 -0.96
C LYS A 599 19.96 22.61 -0.30
N MET A 600 20.20 22.62 1.01
CA MET A 600 20.38 23.86 1.80
C MET A 600 21.60 24.67 1.35
N ASP A 601 21.45 26.00 1.29
CA ASP A 601 22.59 26.93 1.22
C ASP A 601 23.58 26.63 2.35
N GLN A 602 24.88 26.58 2.05
CA GLN A 602 25.93 26.26 3.02
C GLN A 602 26.62 27.50 3.63
N THR A 603 26.18 28.71 3.28
CA THR A 603 26.62 29.96 3.91
C THR A 603 25.96 30.23 5.28
N ILE A 604 24.84 29.57 5.57
CA ILE A 604 24.08 29.70 6.82
C ILE A 604 24.70 28.89 7.97
N SER A 605 23.97 28.72 9.08
CA SER A 605 24.33 27.83 10.20
C SER A 605 24.96 26.51 9.73
N TRP A 606 26.14 26.19 10.23
CA TRP A 606 26.83 24.95 9.89
C TRP A 606 26.08 23.71 10.41
N ARG A 607 25.36 23.82 11.53
CA ARG A 607 24.48 22.75 12.03
C ARG A 607 23.40 22.41 11.00
N GLU A 608 22.71 23.43 10.49
CA GLU A 608 21.51 23.26 9.64
C GLU A 608 21.80 23.11 8.14
N SER A 609 23.06 23.22 7.72
CA SER A 609 23.47 23.07 6.32
C SER A 609 24.40 21.88 6.05
N SER A 610 24.72 21.10 7.09
CA SER A 610 25.55 19.89 7.01
C SER A 610 24.71 18.64 7.25
N VAL A 611 25.09 17.53 6.65
CA VAL A 611 24.43 16.22 6.82
C VAL A 611 25.18 15.41 7.89
N PRO A 612 24.60 15.11 9.06
CA PRO A 612 25.17 14.15 10.01
C PRO A 612 25.13 12.76 9.37
N SER A 613 26.28 12.11 9.18
CA SER A 613 26.32 10.86 8.41
C SER A 613 27.40 9.87 8.82
N ASP A 614 26.96 8.65 9.09
CA ASP A 614 27.84 7.49 9.31
C ASP A 614 28.42 6.91 7.99
N ARG A 615 28.05 7.45 6.80
CA ARG A 615 28.77 7.17 5.53
C ARG A 615 30.25 7.50 5.59
N PHE A 616 30.66 8.40 6.48
CA PHE A 616 32.07 8.64 6.76
C PHE A 616 32.79 7.39 7.27
N TYR A 617 32.09 6.49 7.99
CA TYR A 617 32.67 5.32 8.66
C TYR A 617 32.53 4.01 7.88
N ASP A 618 31.45 3.84 7.11
CA ASP A 618 31.11 2.55 6.46
C ASP A 618 31.42 2.44 4.96
N ASP A 619 31.77 3.57 4.34
CA ASP A 619 32.39 3.67 3.02
C ASP A 619 33.85 4.13 3.21
N PHE A 620 34.84 3.27 2.90
CA PHE A 620 36.25 3.58 3.11
C PHE A 620 36.86 4.39 1.96
N ASP A 621 36.27 4.36 0.77
CA ASP A 621 36.77 5.08 -0.41
C ASP A 621 36.40 6.57 -0.39
N LEU A 622 35.28 6.96 0.23
CA LEU A 622 34.92 8.36 0.45
C LEU A 622 35.98 9.12 1.27
N GLN A 623 36.55 10.16 0.64
CA GLN A 623 37.58 11.02 1.22
C GLN A 623 37.01 12.36 1.69
N PHE A 624 37.47 12.81 2.86
CA PHE A 624 36.95 13.99 3.53
C PHE A 624 38.08 14.94 3.94
N ASP A 625 37.81 16.24 3.90
CA ASP A 625 38.69 17.31 4.37
C ASP A 625 38.13 17.89 5.68
N PHE A 626 38.83 17.68 6.79
CA PHE A 626 38.43 18.17 8.11
C PHE A 626 38.45 19.71 8.20
N LEU A 627 37.43 20.28 8.82
CA LEU A 627 37.26 21.73 8.96
C LEU A 627 37.44 22.20 10.41
N LYS A 628 36.67 21.63 11.35
CA LYS A 628 36.73 21.88 12.79
C LYS A 628 35.83 20.92 13.55
N GLN A 629 36.10 20.74 14.85
CA GLN A 629 35.11 20.28 15.83
C GLN A 629 34.14 21.42 16.16
N ASP A 630 32.91 21.12 16.57
CA ASP A 630 32.00 22.15 17.10
C ASP A 630 32.40 22.57 18.52
N SER A 631 32.26 23.87 18.83
CA SER A 631 32.64 24.45 20.12
C SER A 631 31.55 24.37 21.19
N LEU A 632 30.31 24.03 20.81
CA LEU A 632 29.17 23.87 21.71
C LEU A 632 28.71 22.40 21.80
N GLN A 633 28.92 21.63 20.74
CA GLN A 633 28.55 20.21 20.65
C GLN A 633 29.78 19.33 20.37
N PRO A 634 30.54 18.89 21.40
CA PRO A 634 31.85 18.23 21.21
C PRO A 634 31.83 16.94 20.38
N LEU A 635 30.67 16.31 20.18
CA LEU A 635 30.53 15.14 19.31
C LEU A 635 30.51 15.48 17.81
N PHE A 636 30.29 16.74 17.42
CA PHE A 636 30.14 17.14 16.03
C PHE A 636 31.49 17.54 15.41
N PHE A 637 31.87 16.88 14.32
CA PHE A 637 33.11 17.14 13.57
C PHE A 637 32.74 17.48 12.13
N TYR A 638 33.05 18.69 11.66
CA TYR A 638 32.66 19.16 10.34
C TYR A 638 33.71 18.80 9.27
N TYR A 639 33.22 18.28 8.15
CA TYR A 639 34.01 17.87 7.01
C TYR A 639 33.43 18.43 5.72
N ASN A 640 34.28 18.81 4.76
CA ASN A 640 33.87 18.78 3.35
C ASN A 640 34.09 17.35 2.83
N LEU A 641 33.17 16.84 2.02
CA LEU A 641 33.52 15.79 1.06
C LEU A 641 34.60 16.34 0.11
N SER A 642 35.68 15.59 -0.11
CA SER A 642 36.82 15.99 -0.92
C SER A 642 36.64 15.59 -2.37
N GLY A 643 37.08 16.42 -3.32
CA GLY A 643 37.12 16.04 -4.75
C GLY A 643 38.15 14.95 -5.08
N ARG A 644 38.88 14.43 -4.08
CA ARG A 644 39.91 13.39 -4.23
C ARG A 644 39.36 11.95 -4.13
N GLY A 645 38.12 11.78 -3.67
CA GLY A 645 37.42 10.49 -3.57
C GLY A 645 36.25 10.38 -4.55
N PRO A 646 35.56 9.23 -4.59
CA PRO A 646 34.36 9.03 -5.41
C PRO A 646 33.27 10.03 -5.03
N GLN A 647 32.31 10.24 -5.94
CA GLN A 647 31.14 11.11 -5.73
C GLN A 647 29.82 10.31 -5.77
N GLU A 648 29.93 9.01 -5.51
CA GLU A 648 28.85 8.05 -5.24
C GLU A 648 29.11 7.41 -3.87
N ILE A 649 28.10 6.74 -3.31
CA ILE A 649 28.22 5.96 -2.06
C ILE A 649 28.30 4.48 -2.43
N THR A 650 29.31 3.78 -1.92
CA THR A 650 29.47 2.32 -2.05
C THR A 650 30.02 1.77 -0.74
N CYS A 651 29.12 1.52 0.21
CA CYS A 651 29.48 1.12 1.58
C CYS A 651 30.17 -0.27 1.59
N ASP A 652 31.42 -0.35 2.07
CA ASP A 652 32.15 -1.60 2.28
C ASP A 652 31.44 -2.49 3.31
N ILE A 653 31.07 -1.87 4.44
CA ILE A 653 30.43 -2.51 5.59
C ILE A 653 29.06 -1.86 5.85
N TYR A 654 28.26 -2.42 6.76
CA TYR A 654 27.05 -1.72 7.26
C TYR A 654 27.27 -1.13 8.64
N THR A 655 26.58 -0.02 8.95
CA THR A 655 26.55 0.55 10.31
C THR A 655 25.15 0.76 10.86
N GLY A 656 25.05 0.76 12.19
CA GLY A 656 23.92 1.26 12.95
C GLY A 656 24.39 2.04 14.19
N ARG A 657 23.51 2.84 14.78
CA ARG A 657 23.84 3.76 15.89
C ARG A 657 22.86 3.64 17.05
N ILE A 658 23.41 3.58 18.27
CA ILE A 658 22.71 3.46 19.55
C ILE A 658 23.26 4.57 20.47
N LYS A 659 22.81 5.81 20.22
CA LYS A 659 23.08 6.99 21.06
C LYS A 659 21.99 7.09 22.13
N PRO A 660 22.32 7.24 23.43
CA PRO A 660 21.32 7.45 24.47
C PRO A 660 20.67 8.83 24.33
N SER A 661 19.41 8.96 24.75
CA SER A 661 18.71 10.25 24.78
C SER A 661 18.65 10.91 26.15
N LEU A 662 19.12 10.22 27.19
CA LEU A 662 19.33 10.77 28.53
C LEU A 662 20.83 10.78 28.89
N PRO A 663 21.31 11.73 29.71
CA PRO A 663 22.71 11.79 30.12
C PRO A 663 23.03 10.80 31.27
N GLY A 664 24.31 10.43 31.39
CA GLY A 664 24.83 9.69 32.54
C GLY A 664 24.15 8.34 32.78
N GLU A 665 23.85 8.03 34.04
CA GLU A 665 23.35 6.71 34.46
C GLU A 665 21.96 6.36 33.89
N GLU A 666 21.14 7.36 33.58
CA GLU A 666 19.86 7.16 32.88
C GLU A 666 20.10 6.73 31.42
N GLY A 667 21.04 7.39 30.72
CA GLY A 667 21.49 6.96 29.39
C GLY A 667 22.16 5.58 29.37
N TYR A 668 22.99 5.27 30.37
CA TYR A 668 23.56 3.94 30.53
C TYR A 668 22.47 2.89 30.82
N THR A 669 21.40 3.27 31.52
CA THR A 669 20.22 2.41 31.73
C THR A 669 19.48 2.14 30.42
N GLN A 670 19.21 3.16 29.60
CA GLN A 670 18.63 3.00 28.25
C GLN A 670 19.46 2.02 27.42
N ILE A 671 20.79 2.17 27.38
CA ILE A 671 21.69 1.28 26.62
C ILE A 671 21.65 -0.15 27.15
N ARG A 672 21.66 -0.36 28.48
CA ARG A 672 21.59 -1.71 29.07
C ARG A 672 20.26 -2.40 28.76
N HIS A 673 19.13 -1.71 28.94
CA HIS A 673 17.80 -2.25 28.66
C HIS A 673 17.65 -2.56 27.16
N TYR A 674 18.10 -1.66 26.29
CA TYR A 674 18.09 -1.87 24.85
C TYR A 674 18.92 -3.10 24.43
N LEU A 675 20.17 -3.21 24.88
CA LEU A 675 21.03 -4.36 24.52
C LEU A 675 20.51 -5.68 25.10
N GLN A 676 19.91 -5.66 26.29
CA GLN A 676 19.22 -6.83 26.87
C GLN A 676 18.01 -7.26 26.03
N LYS A 677 17.22 -6.30 25.53
CA LYS A 677 16.14 -6.55 24.55
C LYS A 677 16.69 -7.19 23.26
N VAL A 678 17.75 -6.63 22.67
CA VAL A 678 18.35 -7.17 21.43
C VAL A 678 18.82 -8.62 21.63
N VAL A 679 19.46 -8.93 22.76
CA VAL A 679 19.86 -10.30 23.12
C VAL A 679 18.64 -11.22 23.27
N ALA A 680 17.56 -10.75 23.88
CA ALA A 680 16.34 -11.52 24.05
C ALA A 680 15.66 -11.82 22.69
N GLU A 681 15.45 -10.83 21.83
CA GLU A 681 14.80 -11.05 20.53
C GLU A 681 15.68 -11.88 19.57
N LYS A 682 17.01 -11.71 19.58
CA LYS A 682 17.95 -12.59 18.84
C LYS A 682 17.92 -14.05 19.29
N SER A 683 17.43 -14.34 20.50
CA SER A 683 17.27 -15.73 20.97
C SER A 683 15.98 -16.40 20.47
N ARG A 684 15.08 -15.64 19.83
CA ARG A 684 13.81 -16.11 19.28
C ARG A 684 13.88 -16.33 17.77
N VAL A 685 12.97 -17.16 17.27
CA VAL A 685 12.72 -17.33 15.83
C VAL A 685 11.63 -16.34 15.44
N ASN A 686 12.03 -15.11 15.12
CA ASN A 686 11.13 -14.09 14.55
C ASN A 686 11.21 -14.20 13.02
N LYS A 687 10.10 -14.40 12.33
CA LYS A 687 10.02 -14.34 10.85
C LYS A 687 9.85 -12.88 10.40
N ALA A 688 9.78 -12.64 9.10
CA ALA A 688 9.35 -11.35 8.55
C ALA A 688 7.96 -11.55 7.93
N ASP A 689 7.01 -11.96 8.77
CA ASP A 689 5.68 -12.38 8.34
C ASP A 689 4.55 -11.65 9.06
N CYS A 690 4.81 -10.52 9.73
CA CYS A 690 3.80 -9.52 10.06
C CYS A 690 4.26 -8.09 9.72
N LEU A 691 3.62 -7.43 8.74
CA LEU A 691 3.90 -6.04 8.37
C LEU A 691 2.68 -5.12 8.43
N VAL A 692 2.95 -3.86 8.73
CA VAL A 692 1.99 -2.74 8.69
C VAL A 692 2.57 -1.62 7.85
N SER A 693 1.78 -1.02 6.97
CA SER A 693 2.15 0.20 6.24
C SER A 693 1.10 1.30 6.45
N TYR A 694 1.55 2.56 6.47
CA TYR A 694 0.69 3.72 6.59
C TYR A 694 1.06 4.84 5.61
N THR A 695 0.07 5.30 4.84
CA THR A 695 0.19 6.46 3.93
C THR A 695 -0.62 7.67 4.43
N GLY A 696 0.08 8.74 4.82
CA GLY A 696 -0.52 10.03 5.20
C GLY A 696 -1.00 10.85 3.99
N GLU A 697 -1.74 11.94 4.22
CA GLU A 697 -2.11 12.95 3.21
C GLU A 697 -0.87 13.61 2.57
N GLY A 698 -1.00 14.23 1.39
CA GLY A 698 0.13 14.96 0.75
C GLY A 698 1.21 14.06 0.10
N SER A 699 1.39 12.85 0.62
CA SER A 699 2.22 11.77 0.10
C SER A 699 1.68 11.21 -1.24
N PHE A 700 2.09 9.99 -1.62
CA PHE A 700 1.55 9.31 -2.81
C PHE A 700 0.11 8.81 -2.65
N SER A 701 -0.46 8.86 -1.43
CA SER A 701 -1.88 8.64 -1.12
C SER A 701 -2.86 9.42 -2.00
N ASN A 702 -2.44 10.59 -2.50
CA ASN A 702 -3.18 11.38 -3.50
C ASN A 702 -3.37 10.67 -4.86
N SER A 703 -2.77 9.50 -5.06
CA SER A 703 -3.02 8.62 -6.19
C SER A 703 -3.23 7.19 -5.69
N LEU A 704 -4.48 6.73 -5.73
CA LEU A 704 -4.85 5.37 -5.37
C LEU A 704 -4.19 4.31 -6.27
N SER A 705 -3.77 4.68 -7.49
CA SER A 705 -2.90 3.85 -8.34
C SER A 705 -1.57 3.51 -7.66
N ALA A 706 -0.91 4.50 -7.06
CA ALA A 706 0.38 4.33 -6.39
C ALA A 706 0.25 3.47 -5.12
N TRP A 707 -0.80 3.70 -4.33
CA TRP A 707 -1.09 2.91 -3.12
C TRP A 707 -1.53 1.46 -3.43
N LYS A 708 -2.33 1.25 -4.48
CA LYS A 708 -2.66 -0.10 -5.00
C LYS A 708 -1.39 -0.89 -5.37
N ASP A 709 -0.43 -0.22 -5.97
CA ASP A 709 0.81 -0.83 -6.42
C ASP A 709 1.83 -1.05 -5.29
N GLU A 710 1.72 -0.30 -4.18
CA GLU A 710 2.48 -0.55 -2.94
C GLU A 710 2.25 -1.98 -2.44
N GLN A 711 0.99 -2.42 -2.36
CA GLN A 711 0.62 -3.80 -1.97
C GLN A 711 1.29 -4.85 -2.88
N VAL A 712 1.40 -4.59 -4.19
CA VAL A 712 2.09 -5.49 -5.13
C VAL A 712 3.58 -5.56 -4.78
N THR A 713 4.24 -4.41 -4.58
CA THR A 713 5.67 -4.40 -4.22
C THR A 713 5.95 -5.06 -2.87
N LEU A 714 5.13 -4.79 -1.84
CA LEU A 714 5.27 -5.43 -0.54
C LEU A 714 5.02 -6.95 -0.62
N ASN A 715 4.14 -7.42 -1.51
CA ASN A 715 3.90 -8.86 -1.71
C ASN A 715 5.01 -9.52 -2.56
N GLU A 716 5.60 -8.83 -3.54
CA GLU A 716 6.82 -9.29 -4.23
C GLU A 716 8.01 -9.52 -3.27
N GLN A 717 8.02 -8.81 -2.14
CA GLN A 717 9.14 -8.75 -1.19
C GLN A 717 8.91 -9.54 0.10
N PHE A 718 7.69 -9.52 0.63
CA PHE A 718 7.24 -10.19 1.84
C PHE A 718 6.03 -11.11 1.59
N PRO A 719 6.09 -12.07 0.64
CA PRO A 719 4.98 -12.99 0.32
C PRO A 719 4.64 -13.98 1.45
N GLN A 720 5.19 -13.79 2.65
CA GLN A 720 4.86 -14.52 3.88
C GLN A 720 3.96 -13.68 4.80
N ALA A 721 4.06 -12.35 4.75
CA ALA A 721 3.17 -11.44 5.45
C ALA A 721 1.77 -11.40 4.80
N PHE A 722 1.74 -11.50 3.46
CA PHE A 722 0.53 -11.80 2.68
C PHE A 722 0.22 -13.31 2.77
N ARG A 723 -0.17 -13.73 3.98
CA ARG A 723 -0.70 -15.07 4.33
C ARG A 723 -1.85 -15.09 5.32
N THR A 724 -1.97 -14.11 6.22
CA THR A 724 -3.08 -13.97 7.17
C THR A 724 -3.70 -12.58 7.14
N ALA A 725 -4.94 -12.45 7.63
CA ALA A 725 -5.60 -11.17 7.80
C ALA A 725 -4.72 -10.16 8.58
N GLU A 726 -4.11 -10.68 9.65
CA GLU A 726 -3.47 -9.89 10.69
C GLU A 726 -2.01 -9.56 10.39
N THR A 727 -1.46 -10.14 9.33
CA THR A 727 -0.03 -10.08 9.00
C THR A 727 0.31 -9.13 7.86
N ALA A 728 -0.68 -8.58 7.15
CA ALA A 728 -0.46 -7.50 6.19
C ALA A 728 -1.61 -6.49 6.29
N LYS A 729 -1.35 -5.35 6.94
CA LYS A 729 -2.33 -4.25 7.09
C LYS A 729 -1.77 -2.98 6.46
N LEU A 730 -2.48 -2.44 5.47
CA LEU A 730 -2.12 -1.19 4.78
C LEU A 730 -3.19 -0.14 5.09
N TYR A 731 -2.78 0.93 5.75
CA TYR A 731 -3.64 2.01 6.23
C TYR A 731 -3.42 3.29 5.41
N MET A 732 -4.48 4.09 5.25
CA MET A 732 -4.40 5.45 4.72
C MET A 732 -5.08 6.42 5.67
N PHE A 733 -4.64 7.68 5.67
CA PHE A 733 -5.12 8.75 6.56
C PHE A 733 -6.65 8.81 6.72
N TYR A 734 -7.40 8.70 5.62
CA TYR A 734 -8.86 8.86 5.62
C TYR A 734 -9.65 7.59 5.99
N MET A 735 -9.00 6.47 6.34
CA MET A 735 -9.70 5.22 6.72
C MET A 735 -10.37 5.31 8.09
N TYR A 736 -9.74 6.00 9.05
CA TYR A 736 -10.19 6.12 10.43
C TYR A 736 -10.16 7.60 10.86
N PRO A 737 -10.96 8.47 10.23
CA PRO A 737 -10.80 9.93 10.29
C PRO A 737 -10.67 10.52 11.70
N GLU A 738 -11.43 9.99 12.66
CA GLU A 738 -11.48 10.52 14.03
C GLU A 738 -10.46 9.86 14.98
N THR A 739 -9.89 8.70 14.60
CA THR A 739 -9.14 7.80 15.50
C THR A 739 -7.89 7.18 14.86
N ILE A 740 -7.41 7.68 13.71
CA ILE A 740 -6.27 7.10 12.98
C ILE A 740 -4.99 7.04 13.83
N LYS A 741 -4.80 7.99 14.76
CA LYS A 741 -3.74 7.93 15.76
C LYS A 741 -3.91 6.67 16.62
N ASP A 742 -5.06 6.52 17.27
CA ASP A 742 -5.35 5.40 18.17
C ASP A 742 -5.16 4.04 17.49
N VAL A 743 -5.64 3.91 16.24
CA VAL A 743 -5.46 2.72 15.40
C VAL A 743 -3.98 2.41 15.16
N LEU A 744 -3.20 3.38 14.67
CA LEU A 744 -1.77 3.16 14.40
C LEU A 744 -0.96 2.94 15.68
N THR A 745 -1.33 3.58 16.79
CA THR A 745 -0.70 3.32 18.09
C THR A 745 -1.04 1.95 18.65
N SER A 746 -2.24 1.43 18.38
CA SER A 746 -2.63 0.05 18.73
C SER A 746 -1.85 -0.97 17.88
N GLU A 747 -1.74 -0.73 16.57
CA GLU A 747 -0.93 -1.56 15.68
C GLU A 747 0.57 -1.54 16.06
N LEU A 748 1.09 -0.41 16.53
CA LEU A 748 2.44 -0.32 17.10
C LEU A 748 2.62 -1.11 18.40
N GLN A 749 1.56 -1.43 19.15
CA GLN A 749 1.60 -2.23 20.38
C GLN A 749 1.52 -3.75 20.12
N ARG A 750 1.25 -4.17 18.89
CA ARG A 750 1.16 -5.59 18.50
C ARG A 750 2.55 -6.25 18.52
N LYS A 751 2.67 -7.35 19.26
CA LYS A 751 3.95 -8.06 19.52
C LYS A 751 4.37 -8.97 18.37
N GLU A 752 3.45 -9.26 17.48
CA GLU A 752 3.64 -9.98 16.24
C GLU A 752 4.28 -9.11 15.17
N VAL A 753 4.04 -7.78 15.13
CA VAL A 753 4.52 -6.90 14.06
C VAL A 753 6.05 -6.88 13.95
N ASP A 754 6.54 -7.31 12.78
CA ASP A 754 7.96 -7.33 12.43
C ASP A 754 8.39 -6.01 11.79
N LEU A 755 7.55 -5.44 10.93
CA LEU A 755 7.90 -4.30 10.09
C LEU A 755 6.76 -3.28 10.05
N PHE A 756 7.04 -2.02 10.42
CA PHE A 756 6.09 -0.91 10.30
C PHE A 756 6.65 0.16 9.34
N LEU A 757 5.90 0.55 8.31
CA LEU A 757 6.30 1.57 7.34
C LEU A 757 5.47 2.86 7.50
N PHE A 758 6.15 4.01 7.58
CA PHE A 758 5.54 5.34 7.56
C PHE A 758 5.90 6.07 6.27
N HIS A 759 4.90 6.29 5.41
CA HIS A 759 4.97 7.08 4.18
C HIS A 759 4.41 8.50 4.38
N GLU A 760 4.82 9.16 5.46
CA GLU A 760 4.37 10.50 5.87
C GLU A 760 5.50 11.29 6.57
N HIS A 761 5.49 12.61 6.40
CA HIS A 761 6.37 13.60 7.01
C HIS A 761 6.69 13.34 8.50
N GLY A 762 7.89 13.70 8.92
CA GLY A 762 8.33 13.56 10.30
C GLY A 762 9.53 14.44 10.64
N VAL A 763 9.49 14.99 11.84
CA VAL A 763 10.53 15.84 12.47
C VAL A 763 10.99 15.16 13.76
N PRO A 764 12.10 15.58 14.40
CA PRO A 764 12.65 14.89 15.56
C PRO A 764 11.64 14.72 16.70
N GLU A 765 10.75 15.69 16.90
CA GLU A 765 9.74 15.70 17.96
C GLU A 765 8.39 15.03 17.59
N ARG A 766 8.09 14.83 16.29
CA ARG A 766 6.76 14.42 15.80
C ARG A 766 6.83 13.65 14.48
N GLN A 767 6.31 12.43 14.46
CA GLN A 767 5.82 11.79 13.23
C GLN A 767 4.44 12.38 12.91
N TYR A 768 4.24 12.90 11.70
CA TYR A 768 2.91 13.34 11.28
C TYR A 768 2.06 12.13 10.87
N LEU A 769 0.75 12.28 11.00
CA LEU A 769 -0.22 11.32 10.47
C LEU A 769 -1.02 11.96 9.33
N THR A 770 -1.57 13.17 9.60
CA THR A 770 -2.49 13.93 8.73
C THR A 770 -3.78 13.14 8.40
N GLY A 771 -4.82 13.71 7.81
CA GLY A 771 -5.17 15.13 7.67
C GLY A 771 -6.56 15.39 8.24
N ASN A 772 -7.23 16.49 7.85
CA ASN A 772 -8.62 16.70 8.26
C ASN A 772 -9.54 15.61 7.65
N PRO A 773 -10.47 15.05 8.44
CA PRO A 773 -11.52 14.17 7.95
C PRO A 773 -12.30 14.73 6.75
N PRO A 774 -12.71 13.88 5.78
CA PRO A 774 -13.90 14.18 5.00
C PRO A 774 -15.11 14.07 5.93
N ALA A 775 -15.75 15.21 6.23
CA ALA A 775 -16.90 15.25 7.13
C ALA A 775 -18.03 14.32 6.66
N THR A 776 -18.48 13.43 7.55
CA THR A 776 -19.44 12.36 7.26
C THR A 776 -20.90 12.75 7.54
N GLN A 777 -21.11 13.85 8.27
CA GLN A 777 -22.41 14.32 8.78
C GLN A 777 -22.54 15.84 8.60
N GLU A 778 -23.78 16.35 8.59
CA GLU A 778 -24.13 17.72 8.18
C GLU A 778 -23.46 18.78 9.07
N GLU A 779 -23.41 18.53 10.37
CA GLU A 779 -22.86 19.36 11.44
C GLU A 779 -21.31 19.38 11.46
N ALA A 780 -20.68 18.30 10.99
CA ALA A 780 -19.22 18.19 10.94
C ALA A 780 -18.62 19.17 9.92
N TYR A 781 -19.26 19.36 8.76
CA TYR A 781 -18.83 20.35 7.75
C TYR A 781 -18.80 21.79 8.30
N PHE A 782 -19.75 22.16 9.16
CA PHE A 782 -19.74 23.47 9.83
C PHE A 782 -18.58 23.58 10.83
N THR A 783 -18.35 22.53 11.62
CA THR A 783 -17.28 22.46 12.63
C THR A 783 -15.90 22.57 12.01
N ASP A 784 -15.64 21.83 10.92
CA ASP A 784 -14.36 21.88 10.20
C ASP A 784 -14.18 23.20 9.44
N GLY A 785 -15.27 23.81 8.96
CA GLY A 785 -15.26 25.18 8.42
C GLY A 785 -14.78 26.20 9.46
N GLN A 786 -15.29 26.15 10.68
CA GLN A 786 -14.86 27.00 11.80
C GLN A 786 -13.40 26.76 12.19
N ARG A 787 -12.96 25.50 12.34
CA ARG A 787 -11.56 25.16 12.65
C ARG A 787 -10.61 25.66 11.57
N SER A 788 -10.95 25.43 10.30
CA SER A 788 -10.16 25.90 9.15
C SER A 788 -9.98 27.42 9.15
N LEU A 789 -11.03 28.17 9.55
CA LEU A 789 -10.97 29.62 9.67
C LEU A 789 -10.03 30.09 10.78
N ARG A 790 -10.08 29.43 11.96
CA ARG A 790 -9.16 29.73 13.07
C ARG A 790 -7.70 29.45 12.69
N SER A 791 -7.43 28.32 12.05
CA SER A 791 -6.10 27.97 11.53
C SER A 791 -5.58 28.99 10.51
N LEU A 792 -6.42 29.48 9.60
CA LEU A 792 -6.06 30.53 8.64
C LEU A 792 -5.68 31.85 9.34
N MET A 793 -6.43 32.25 10.36
CA MET A 793 -6.15 33.46 11.15
C MET A 793 -4.85 33.31 11.96
N ALA A 794 -4.64 32.16 12.63
CA ALA A 794 -3.40 31.85 13.35
C ALA A 794 -2.18 31.87 12.42
N GLN A 795 -2.33 31.38 11.19
CA GLN A 795 -1.27 31.39 10.18
C GLN A 795 -0.83 32.82 9.80
N GLN A 796 -1.76 33.78 9.66
CA GLN A 796 -1.40 35.17 9.36
C GLN A 796 -0.61 35.82 10.51
N VAL A 797 -0.99 35.54 11.75
CA VAL A 797 -0.26 36.00 12.96
C VAL A 797 1.12 35.35 13.04
N ARG A 798 1.22 34.03 12.80
CA ARG A 798 2.50 33.28 12.78
C ARG A 798 3.48 33.84 11.74
N TYR A 799 2.98 34.19 10.55
CA TYR A 799 3.77 34.86 9.50
C TYR A 799 3.92 36.38 9.70
N ARG A 800 3.54 36.93 10.87
CA ARG A 800 3.70 38.34 11.26
C ARG A 800 3.09 39.33 10.27
N ARG A 801 1.99 38.94 9.59
CA ARG A 801 1.24 39.83 8.67
C ARG A 801 0.50 40.94 9.43
N PHE A 802 0.07 40.63 10.65
CA PHE A 802 -0.47 41.55 11.65
C PHE A 802 -0.23 40.96 13.05
N ALA A 803 -0.46 41.75 14.10
CA ALA A 803 -0.37 41.29 15.48
C ALA A 803 -1.73 40.73 15.96
N GLU A 804 -1.70 39.82 16.93
CA GLU A 804 -2.92 39.30 17.56
C GLU A 804 -3.70 40.45 18.25
N GLY A 805 -5.00 40.57 17.95
CA GLY A 805 -5.86 41.63 18.47
C GLY A 805 -5.68 43.03 17.84
N SER A 806 -4.98 43.16 16.71
CA SER A 806 -4.77 44.47 16.06
C SER A 806 -5.94 44.96 15.21
N SER A 807 -5.91 46.24 14.81
CA SER A 807 -6.85 46.84 13.85
C SER A 807 -6.89 46.07 12.52
N GLU A 808 -5.72 45.70 12.00
CA GLU A 808 -5.55 44.99 10.74
C GLU A 808 -6.11 43.57 10.82
N MET A 809 -5.96 42.90 11.96
CA MET A 809 -6.61 41.61 12.25
C MET A 809 -8.14 41.75 12.29
N THR A 810 -8.65 42.83 12.86
CA THR A 810 -10.09 43.10 12.96
C THR A 810 -10.70 43.41 11.59
N ASP A 811 -9.96 44.13 10.72
CA ASP A 811 -10.34 44.38 9.32
C ASP A 811 -10.25 43.10 8.47
N TYR A 812 -9.30 42.20 8.76
CA TYR A 812 -9.19 40.88 8.13
C TYR A 812 -10.38 39.98 8.49
N MET A 813 -10.76 39.92 9.77
CA MET A 813 -11.96 39.20 10.25
C MET A 813 -13.24 39.73 9.58
N ARG A 814 -13.47 41.05 9.60
CA ARG A 814 -14.64 41.68 8.94
C ARG A 814 -14.68 41.50 7.42
N ARG A 815 -13.54 41.25 6.77
CA ARG A 815 -13.51 40.86 5.35
C ARG A 815 -13.97 39.42 5.18
N ILE A 816 -13.42 38.50 5.97
CA ILE A 816 -13.74 37.07 5.97
C ILE A 816 -15.24 36.80 6.23
N GLU A 817 -15.82 37.46 7.24
CA GLU A 817 -17.26 37.38 7.57
C GLU A 817 -18.13 37.66 6.33
N LYS A 818 -17.82 38.78 5.65
CA LYS A 818 -18.49 39.23 4.43
C LYS A 818 -18.22 38.32 3.22
N GLU A 819 -17.03 37.76 3.11
CA GLU A 819 -16.58 36.94 1.98
C GLU A 819 -17.28 35.57 1.96
N TYR A 820 -17.45 34.94 3.11
CA TYR A 820 -18.11 33.63 3.24
C TYR A 820 -19.60 33.70 3.67
N GLY A 821 -20.09 34.87 4.07
CA GLY A 821 -21.49 35.06 4.48
C GLY A 821 -21.82 34.47 5.85
N ILE A 822 -20.83 34.41 6.74
CA ILE A 822 -20.92 33.99 8.14
C ILE A 822 -20.97 35.24 9.04
N ASP A 823 -21.49 35.10 10.26
CA ASP A 823 -21.47 36.20 11.24
C ASP A 823 -20.23 36.18 12.16
N SER A 824 -20.14 37.17 13.06
CA SER A 824 -18.99 37.35 13.94
C SER A 824 -18.90 36.34 15.10
N THR A 825 -19.85 35.42 15.27
CA THR A 825 -19.68 34.29 16.21
C THR A 825 -18.53 33.39 15.77
N TRP A 826 -18.40 33.13 14.46
CA TRP A 826 -17.33 32.31 13.89
C TRP A 826 -15.95 32.90 14.15
N THR A 827 -15.76 34.20 13.90
CA THR A 827 -14.48 34.90 14.11
C THR A 827 -14.16 35.09 15.59
N ALA A 828 -15.17 35.27 16.46
CA ALA A 828 -14.98 35.37 17.90
C ALA A 828 -14.36 34.09 18.51
N THR A 829 -14.68 32.89 17.97
CA THR A 829 -14.11 31.61 18.48
C THR A 829 -12.58 31.56 18.48
N TYR A 830 -11.90 32.38 17.66
CA TYR A 830 -10.44 32.47 17.64
C TYR A 830 -9.83 32.91 18.99
N PHE A 831 -10.54 33.78 19.72
CA PHE A 831 -10.05 34.33 20.99
C PHE A 831 -10.47 33.50 22.22
N ASP A 832 -11.32 32.49 22.05
CA ASP A 832 -11.82 31.68 23.15
C ASP A 832 -10.73 30.73 23.70
N PRO A 833 -10.37 30.79 25.00
CA PRO A 833 -9.31 29.96 25.56
C PRO A 833 -9.61 28.45 25.54
N ALA A 834 -10.88 28.04 25.68
CA ALA A 834 -11.26 26.63 25.67
C ALA A 834 -11.20 26.07 24.25
N ILE A 835 -11.64 26.83 23.25
CA ILE A 835 -11.53 26.44 21.83
C ILE A 835 -10.07 26.39 21.39
N ARG A 836 -9.21 27.31 21.86
CA ARG A 836 -7.76 27.24 21.59
C ARG A 836 -7.11 25.99 22.21
N VAL A 837 -7.55 25.54 23.38
CA VAL A 837 -7.12 24.25 23.95
C VAL A 837 -7.62 23.08 23.11
N GLN A 838 -8.89 23.09 22.67
CA GLN A 838 -9.46 22.06 21.81
C GLN A 838 -8.73 21.95 20.47
N ASP A 839 -8.44 23.06 19.79
CA ASP A 839 -7.67 23.08 18.54
C ASP A 839 -6.22 22.61 18.75
N SER A 840 -5.61 22.88 19.91
CA SER A 840 -4.26 22.41 20.26
C SER A 840 -4.23 20.90 20.53
N LEU A 841 -5.24 20.36 21.20
CA LEU A 841 -5.41 18.91 21.38
C LEU A 841 -5.70 18.22 20.04
N TYR A 842 -6.45 18.86 19.14
CA TYR A 842 -6.69 18.35 17.80
C TYR A 842 -5.41 18.29 16.95
N ASP A 843 -4.56 19.33 16.94
CA ASP A 843 -3.25 19.23 16.27
C ASP A 843 -2.35 18.14 16.91
N ALA A 844 -2.39 17.98 18.23
CA ALA A 844 -1.67 16.91 18.91
C ALA A 844 -2.17 15.49 18.57
N ALA A 845 -3.44 15.34 18.15
CA ALA A 845 -3.99 14.10 17.62
C ALA A 845 -3.54 13.82 16.17
N GLN A 846 -3.15 14.85 15.41
CA GLN A 846 -2.68 14.75 14.02
C GLN A 846 -1.19 14.36 13.90
N GLY A 847 -0.68 13.59 14.87
CA GLY A 847 0.73 13.15 14.93
C GLY A 847 1.05 12.30 16.15
N ILE A 848 2.14 11.53 16.06
CA ILE A 848 2.74 10.77 17.17
C ILE A 848 3.96 11.56 17.67
N MET A 849 3.91 12.02 18.92
CA MET A 849 4.96 12.78 19.61
C MET A 849 5.91 11.87 20.39
N LEU A 850 7.07 12.38 20.84
CA LEU A 850 8.03 11.63 21.68
C LEU A 850 7.40 11.02 22.95
N ASP A 851 6.50 11.76 23.61
CA ASP A 851 5.78 11.27 24.79
C ASP A 851 4.78 10.16 24.42
N ASP A 852 4.10 10.26 23.27
CA ASP A 852 3.25 9.18 22.76
C ASP A 852 4.07 7.91 22.56
N VAL A 853 5.22 7.97 21.88
CA VAL A 853 6.11 6.79 21.66
C VAL A 853 6.48 6.12 23.00
N THR A 854 6.66 6.90 24.06
CA THR A 854 6.95 6.39 25.40
C THR A 854 5.73 5.67 25.99
N ASN A 855 4.55 6.30 25.94
CA ASN A 855 3.29 5.76 26.46
C ASN A 855 2.82 4.52 25.67
N ILE A 856 3.08 4.48 24.36
CA ILE A 856 2.79 3.36 23.46
C ILE A 856 3.65 2.16 23.83
N SER A 857 4.94 2.35 24.12
CA SER A 857 5.93 1.26 24.25
C SER A 857 5.93 0.35 23.01
N PRO A 858 6.28 0.88 21.81
CA PRO A 858 6.07 0.18 20.52
C PRO A 858 6.79 -1.16 20.47
N GLN A 859 6.09 -2.20 20.00
CA GLN A 859 6.56 -3.58 19.91
C GLN A 859 7.10 -3.94 18.53
N ALA A 860 6.69 -3.21 17.48
CA ALA A 860 7.11 -3.42 16.09
C ALA A 860 8.63 -3.55 15.96
N ARG A 861 9.14 -4.72 15.54
CA ARG A 861 10.59 -5.06 15.61
C ARG A 861 11.46 -4.12 14.79
N MET A 862 10.99 -3.74 13.60
CA MET A 862 11.63 -2.80 12.70
C MET A 862 10.65 -1.71 12.27
N VAL A 863 11.07 -0.45 12.24
CA VAL A 863 10.24 0.68 11.78
C VAL A 863 10.97 1.49 10.72
N ILE A 864 10.31 1.77 9.60
CA ILE A 864 10.85 2.53 8.47
C ILE A 864 10.16 3.90 8.41
N PHE A 865 10.96 4.97 8.47
CA PHE A 865 10.54 6.34 8.23
C PHE A 865 11.09 6.79 6.88
N ASP A 866 10.27 6.80 5.83
CA ASP A 866 10.78 7.06 4.47
C ASP A 866 10.86 8.54 4.09
N ALA A 867 10.14 9.39 4.82
CA ALA A 867 10.08 10.83 4.62
C ALA A 867 10.96 11.62 5.61
N CYS A 868 11.10 12.93 5.33
CA CYS A 868 11.70 13.96 6.18
C CYS A 868 12.90 13.53 7.04
N TYR A 869 12.85 13.63 8.37
CA TYR A 869 14.06 13.50 9.23
C TYR A 869 13.80 13.01 10.68
N ASN A 870 13.03 11.93 10.82
CA ASN A 870 12.72 11.27 12.11
C ASN A 870 13.92 10.70 12.89
N ALA A 871 15.07 10.53 12.24
CA ALA A 871 16.28 9.91 12.79
C ALA A 871 17.44 10.90 12.90
N ASP A 872 17.14 12.17 13.15
CA ASP A 872 18.15 13.20 13.37
C ASP A 872 18.85 13.04 14.73
N PHE A 873 19.96 12.31 14.74
CA PHE A 873 20.81 12.09 15.91
C PHE A 873 21.73 13.30 16.23
N ARG A 874 21.50 14.48 15.63
CA ARG A 874 22.01 15.78 16.13
C ARG A 874 21.22 16.27 17.34
N GLU A 875 19.98 15.82 17.51
CA GLU A 875 19.20 16.09 18.71
C GLU A 875 19.58 15.12 19.83
N GLU A 876 19.22 15.46 21.08
CA GLU A 876 19.40 14.53 22.19
C GLU A 876 18.41 13.37 22.11
N ASP A 877 17.16 13.65 21.73
CA ASP A 877 16.13 12.65 21.46
C ASP A 877 15.45 12.95 20.11
N CYS A 878 15.02 11.90 19.42
CA CYS A 878 14.24 12.00 18.19
C CYS A 878 13.36 10.75 18.02
N ILE A 879 12.29 10.83 17.22
CA ILE A 879 11.31 9.73 17.02
C ILE A 879 12.00 8.36 16.89
N ALA A 880 12.93 8.19 15.95
CA ALA A 880 13.60 6.90 15.74
C ALA A 880 14.45 6.42 16.94
N THR A 881 15.04 7.35 17.70
CA THR A 881 15.79 7.03 18.94
C THR A 881 14.82 6.63 20.06
N ARG A 882 13.73 7.37 20.24
CA ARG A 882 12.73 7.09 21.29
C ARG A 882 12.04 5.74 21.04
N TYR A 883 11.78 5.36 19.80
CA TYR A 883 11.22 4.05 19.44
C TYR A 883 12.07 2.89 19.97
N ILE A 884 13.41 2.94 19.83
CA ILE A 884 14.28 1.87 20.33
C ILE A 884 14.56 1.98 21.85
N LEU A 885 14.64 3.18 22.42
CA LEU A 885 15.08 3.41 23.82
C LEU A 885 13.96 3.51 24.86
N ALA A 886 12.69 3.63 24.46
CA ALA A 886 11.57 3.64 25.40
C ALA A 886 11.56 2.37 26.26
N GLU A 887 11.21 2.50 27.55
CA GLU A 887 10.96 1.33 28.40
C GLU A 887 9.77 0.54 27.84
N GLY A 888 9.77 -0.79 28.00
CA GLY A 888 8.73 -1.67 27.47
C GLY A 888 8.73 -1.89 25.95
N SER A 889 9.29 -0.97 25.14
CA SER A 889 9.38 -1.10 23.67
C SER A 889 10.06 -2.39 23.24
N GLY A 890 9.47 -3.09 22.27
CA GLY A 890 10.04 -4.24 21.56
C GLY A 890 10.86 -3.88 20.31
N THR A 891 10.81 -2.63 19.82
CA THR A 891 11.52 -2.21 18.61
C THR A 891 13.04 -2.41 18.73
N ILE A 892 13.62 -3.11 17.76
CA ILE A 892 15.04 -3.43 17.66
C ILE A 892 15.78 -2.41 16.80
N ALA A 893 15.20 -2.00 15.67
CA ALA A 893 15.84 -1.04 14.78
C ALA A 893 14.82 -0.11 14.11
N CYS A 894 15.22 1.14 13.90
CA CYS A 894 14.54 2.05 12.99
C CYS A 894 15.46 2.33 11.79
N PHE A 895 14.92 2.29 10.57
CA PHE A 895 15.56 2.87 9.40
C PHE A 895 14.93 4.23 9.13
N GLY A 896 15.73 5.29 9.16
CA GLY A 896 15.20 6.64 9.04
C GLY A 896 16.27 7.64 8.60
N ASN A 897 15.83 8.88 8.41
CA ASN A 897 16.65 9.92 7.80
C ASN A 897 17.06 10.99 8.81
N SER A 898 18.27 11.55 8.66
CA SER A 898 18.86 12.54 9.57
C SER A 898 18.74 13.99 9.07
N VAL A 899 18.44 14.19 7.79
CA VAL A 899 17.99 15.45 7.18
C VAL A 899 16.93 15.17 6.11
N ASN A 900 16.18 16.21 5.73
CA ASN A 900 14.99 16.07 4.88
C ASN A 900 15.21 15.31 3.56
N VAL A 901 14.41 14.26 3.35
CA VAL A 901 14.37 13.45 2.12
C VAL A 901 13.15 13.72 1.23
N LEU A 902 13.21 13.24 -0.02
CA LEU A 902 12.05 13.25 -0.94
C LEU A 902 11.07 12.12 -0.60
N GLN A 903 9.79 12.45 -0.38
CA GLN A 903 8.68 11.47 -0.38
C GLN A 903 8.52 10.73 -1.73
N ASP A 904 9.14 11.23 -2.79
CA ASP A 904 9.09 10.63 -4.13
C ASP A 904 10.30 9.69 -4.38
N LYS A 905 11.05 9.26 -3.35
CA LYS A 905 12.15 8.27 -3.52
C LYS A 905 11.60 6.84 -3.58
N SER A 906 12.40 5.88 -4.06
CA SER A 906 12.12 4.47 -3.75
C SER A 906 12.51 4.23 -2.30
N SER A 907 11.59 3.70 -1.50
CA SER A 907 11.79 3.45 -0.07
C SER A 907 11.87 1.97 0.31
N SER A 908 11.46 1.09 -0.61
CA SER A 908 11.43 -0.36 -0.44
C SER A 908 12.46 -1.12 -1.29
N ASP A 909 13.40 -0.46 -1.97
CA ASP A 909 14.41 -1.13 -2.81
C ASP A 909 15.10 -2.29 -2.05
N LEU A 910 15.13 -3.48 -2.65
CA LEU A 910 15.75 -4.71 -2.13
C LEU A 910 15.26 -5.18 -0.74
N MET A 911 14.15 -4.66 -0.21
CA MET A 911 13.68 -4.86 1.15
C MET A 911 13.28 -6.32 1.46
N GLY A 912 12.90 -7.11 0.46
CA GLY A 912 12.65 -8.55 0.57
C GLY A 912 13.91 -9.38 0.91
N LEU A 913 15.12 -8.79 0.85
CA LEU A 913 16.32 -9.40 1.43
C LEU A 913 16.15 -9.71 2.94
N LEU A 914 15.33 -8.91 3.65
CA LEU A 914 14.98 -9.14 5.05
C LEU A 914 14.17 -10.44 5.23
N ALA A 915 13.22 -10.72 4.33
CA ALA A 915 12.36 -11.90 4.38
C ALA A 915 13.11 -13.22 4.12
N VAL A 916 14.19 -13.18 3.34
CA VAL A 916 15.09 -14.34 3.11
C VAL A 916 16.19 -14.49 4.18
N GLY A 917 16.11 -13.71 5.27
CA GLY A 917 16.99 -13.83 6.42
C GLY A 917 18.38 -13.20 6.26
N CYS A 918 18.51 -12.21 5.38
CA CYS A 918 19.62 -11.26 5.44
C CYS A 918 19.40 -10.29 6.61
N ARG A 919 20.49 -9.68 7.11
CA ARG A 919 20.41 -8.69 8.18
C ARG A 919 19.91 -7.33 7.68
N ILE A 920 19.37 -6.53 8.59
CA ILE A 920 18.98 -5.14 8.32
C ILE A 920 20.15 -4.35 7.73
N GLY A 921 21.36 -4.56 8.25
CA GLY A 921 22.59 -4.00 7.68
C GLY A 921 22.98 -4.56 6.30
N GLU A 922 22.82 -5.87 6.06
CA GLU A 922 23.10 -6.48 4.74
C GLU A 922 22.18 -5.94 3.64
N TRP A 923 20.94 -5.60 3.98
CA TRP A 923 20.00 -4.87 3.12
C TRP A 923 20.42 -3.40 2.95
N ALA A 924 20.51 -2.66 4.05
CA ALA A 924 20.73 -1.21 4.05
C ALA A 924 22.00 -0.79 3.29
N ARG A 925 23.07 -1.62 3.35
CA ARG A 925 24.33 -1.36 2.63
C ARG A 925 24.16 -1.09 1.13
N ASN A 926 23.14 -1.66 0.49
CA ASN A 926 22.90 -1.52 -0.96
C ASN A 926 21.91 -0.37 -1.31
N VAL A 927 21.29 0.27 -0.31
CA VAL A 927 20.25 1.31 -0.48
C VAL A 927 20.50 2.59 0.34
N ASN A 928 21.57 2.63 1.13
CA ASN A 928 21.97 3.76 1.96
C ASN A 928 22.35 4.98 1.10
N ILE A 929 21.58 6.07 1.22
CA ILE A 929 21.97 7.42 0.80
C ILE A 929 22.75 8.14 1.93
N LEU A 930 23.15 9.39 1.70
CA LEU A 930 23.99 10.13 2.66
C LEU A 930 23.28 10.36 4.01
N GLU A 931 21.97 10.60 3.96
CA GLU A 931 21.14 10.96 5.11
C GLU A 931 20.33 9.81 5.73
N SER A 932 20.39 8.58 5.20
CA SER A 932 19.62 7.43 5.74
C SER A 932 20.48 6.50 6.61
N HIS A 933 19.96 6.12 7.79
CA HIS A 933 20.72 5.42 8.83
C HIS A 933 19.87 4.36 9.56
N ILE A 934 20.55 3.33 10.09
CA ILE A 934 19.97 2.40 11.06
C ILE A 934 20.19 2.97 12.47
N ILE A 935 19.11 3.23 13.18
CA ILE A 935 19.10 3.54 14.62
C ILE A 935 18.76 2.24 15.35
N GLY A 936 19.73 1.64 16.05
CA GLY A 936 19.61 0.29 16.63
C GLY A 936 20.64 -0.72 16.10
N ASP A 937 20.32 -2.01 16.21
CA ASP A 937 21.18 -3.15 15.87
C ASP A 937 21.10 -3.51 14.37
N PRO A 938 22.14 -3.27 13.57
CA PRO A 938 22.14 -3.62 12.16
C PRO A 938 22.34 -5.13 11.92
N THR A 939 22.69 -5.92 12.96
CA THR A 939 22.89 -7.37 12.84
C THR A 939 21.63 -8.19 13.07
N PHE A 940 20.51 -7.55 13.44
CA PHE A 940 19.23 -8.24 13.50
C PHE A 940 18.82 -8.74 12.12
N ARG A 941 18.20 -9.92 12.08
CA ARG A 941 17.65 -10.56 10.89
C ARG A 941 16.41 -11.32 11.29
N PHE A 942 15.56 -11.58 10.31
CA PHE A 942 14.44 -12.48 10.46
C PHE A 942 14.84 -13.90 10.08
N ALA A 943 14.02 -14.88 10.48
CA ALA A 943 14.10 -16.27 10.08
C ALA A 943 13.34 -16.47 8.75
N ALA A 944 13.87 -17.31 7.87
CA ALA A 944 13.29 -17.62 6.58
C ALA A 944 13.04 -19.13 6.46
N ASP A 945 11.87 -19.51 5.92
CA ASP A 945 11.53 -20.92 5.68
C ASP A 945 12.44 -21.55 4.60
N THR A 946 12.79 -20.76 3.58
CA THR A 946 13.88 -21.07 2.64
C THR A 946 14.98 -20.02 2.79
N LYS A 947 16.19 -20.45 3.18
CA LYS A 947 17.36 -19.58 3.21
C LYS A 947 18.18 -19.78 1.92
N PRO A 948 18.10 -18.87 0.94
CA PRO A 948 18.96 -18.92 -0.23
C PRO A 948 20.44 -18.78 0.18
N GLU A 949 21.31 -19.62 -0.36
CA GLU A 949 22.75 -19.58 -0.06
C GLU A 949 23.41 -18.42 -0.81
N ILE A 950 23.39 -17.22 -0.21
CA ILE A 950 23.93 -15.97 -0.79
C ILE A 950 25.30 -15.66 -0.19
N ASP A 951 26.31 -15.69 -1.06
CA ASP A 951 27.61 -15.08 -0.82
C ASP A 951 27.64 -13.67 -1.45
N PHE A 952 27.53 -12.64 -0.60
CA PHE A 952 27.58 -11.24 -1.02
C PHE A 952 28.95 -10.80 -1.57
N TYR A 953 29.98 -11.64 -1.43
CA TYR A 953 31.37 -11.34 -1.81
C TYR A 953 31.84 -12.13 -3.04
N ALA A 954 30.94 -12.91 -3.68
CA ALA A 954 31.25 -13.66 -4.88
C ALA A 954 31.70 -12.72 -6.02
N SER A 955 32.98 -12.74 -6.37
CA SER A 955 33.58 -11.87 -7.40
C SER A 955 33.44 -12.42 -8.83
N ASP A 956 32.72 -13.53 -9.02
CA ASP A 956 32.47 -14.16 -10.32
C ASP A 956 31.11 -13.72 -10.88
N PRO A 957 31.06 -13.01 -12.02
CA PRO A 957 29.80 -12.68 -12.68
C PRO A 957 28.92 -13.91 -13.00
N MET A 958 29.50 -15.10 -13.21
CA MET A 958 28.71 -16.32 -13.46
C MET A 958 27.91 -16.77 -12.23
N TYR A 959 28.38 -16.50 -11.01
CA TYR A 959 27.61 -16.75 -9.79
C TYR A 959 26.33 -15.91 -9.76
N TRP A 960 26.46 -14.60 -10.05
CA TRP A 960 25.33 -13.68 -10.05
C TRP A 960 24.39 -13.88 -11.24
N LEU A 961 24.91 -14.19 -12.43
CA LEU A 961 24.09 -14.63 -13.57
C LEU A 961 23.29 -15.89 -13.23
N ASN A 962 23.88 -16.87 -12.52
CA ASN A 962 23.14 -18.02 -12.03
C ASN A 962 22.06 -17.61 -11.02
N LYS A 963 22.37 -16.76 -10.02
CA LYS A 963 21.36 -16.29 -9.05
C LYS A 963 20.18 -15.56 -9.72
N LEU A 964 20.46 -14.69 -10.68
CA LEU A 964 19.46 -13.99 -11.50
C LEU A 964 18.51 -14.98 -12.22
N GLN A 965 19.04 -16.12 -12.68
CA GLN A 965 18.26 -17.16 -13.36
C GLN A 965 17.53 -18.11 -12.41
N THR A 966 18.17 -18.54 -11.31
CA THR A 966 17.70 -19.70 -10.50
C THR A 966 17.07 -19.33 -9.16
N ALA A 967 17.20 -18.11 -8.65
CA ALA A 967 16.53 -17.71 -7.41
C ALA A 967 15.00 -17.69 -7.61
N PRO A 968 14.18 -18.21 -6.69
CA PRO A 968 12.75 -17.92 -6.69
C PRO A 968 12.46 -16.48 -6.21
N GLU A 969 13.27 -15.93 -5.31
CA GLU A 969 12.99 -14.65 -4.63
C GLU A 969 13.44 -13.44 -5.47
N LEU A 970 12.56 -12.43 -5.59
CA LEU A 970 12.72 -11.35 -6.57
C LEU A 970 13.84 -10.36 -6.22
N ASP A 971 13.99 -9.98 -4.95
CA ASP A 971 15.08 -9.11 -4.51
C ASP A 971 16.45 -9.79 -4.49
N VAL A 972 16.50 -11.13 -4.50
CA VAL A 972 17.76 -11.88 -4.72
C VAL A 972 18.20 -11.74 -6.18
N LYS A 973 17.25 -11.60 -7.13
CA LYS A 973 17.54 -11.21 -8.53
C LYS A 973 17.91 -9.73 -8.66
N GLY A 974 17.25 -8.85 -7.91
CA GLY A 974 17.61 -7.43 -7.82
C GLY A 974 19.05 -7.23 -7.34
N LEU A 975 19.42 -7.89 -6.25
CA LEU A 975 20.79 -7.94 -5.74
C LEU A 975 21.76 -8.51 -6.79
N ALA A 976 21.38 -9.55 -7.53
CA ALA A 976 22.22 -10.12 -8.58
C ALA A 976 22.48 -9.14 -9.74
N LEU A 977 21.49 -8.32 -10.13
CA LEU A 977 21.72 -7.22 -11.08
C LEU A 977 22.66 -6.17 -10.49
N TYR A 978 22.47 -5.75 -9.24
CA TYR A 978 23.32 -4.78 -8.56
C TYR A 978 24.79 -5.24 -8.51
N LYS A 979 25.02 -6.52 -8.18
CA LYS A 979 26.36 -7.13 -8.12
C LYS A 979 26.99 -7.29 -9.51
N LEU A 980 26.21 -7.55 -10.56
CA LEU A 980 26.70 -7.54 -11.95
C LEU A 980 27.08 -6.14 -12.46
N TYR A 981 26.44 -5.09 -11.91
CA TYR A 981 26.76 -3.70 -12.19
C TYR A 981 28.06 -3.27 -11.50
N GLU A 982 28.25 -3.60 -10.22
CA GLU A 982 29.52 -3.41 -9.50
C GLU A 982 30.68 -4.11 -10.23
N LEU A 983 30.50 -5.39 -10.58
CA LEU A 983 31.48 -6.20 -11.32
C LEU A 983 31.65 -5.78 -12.79
N SER A 984 30.98 -4.70 -13.24
CA SER A 984 31.13 -4.10 -14.57
C SER A 984 30.96 -5.11 -15.71
N TYR A 985 29.90 -5.92 -15.63
CA TYR A 985 29.64 -7.01 -16.57
C TYR A 985 29.57 -6.52 -18.04
N PRO A 986 30.35 -7.07 -19.01
CA PRO A 986 30.49 -6.52 -20.36
C PRO A 986 29.26 -6.51 -21.28
N GLY A 987 28.10 -7.01 -20.83
CA GLY A 987 26.81 -6.95 -21.55
C GLY A 987 25.68 -6.45 -20.66
N MET A 988 26.00 -5.59 -19.69
CA MET A 988 25.06 -5.13 -18.68
C MET A 988 23.93 -4.23 -19.22
N PRO A 989 24.15 -3.29 -20.15
CA PRO A 989 23.07 -2.48 -20.72
C PRO A 989 21.97 -3.32 -21.40
N GLU A 990 22.37 -4.32 -22.19
CA GLU A 990 21.48 -5.24 -22.88
C GLU A 990 20.77 -6.18 -21.91
N LEU A 991 21.47 -6.65 -20.87
CA LEU A 991 20.88 -7.47 -19.81
C LEU A 991 19.80 -6.70 -19.06
N LEU A 992 20.10 -5.47 -18.62
CA LEU A 992 19.17 -4.61 -17.90
C LEU A 992 17.96 -4.24 -18.76
N TYR A 993 18.17 -3.83 -20.01
CA TYR A 993 17.06 -3.49 -20.90
C TYR A 993 16.17 -4.70 -21.21
N ARG A 994 16.76 -5.88 -21.44
CA ARG A 994 16.00 -7.11 -21.64
C ARG A 994 15.22 -7.51 -20.39
N THR A 995 15.85 -7.52 -19.21
CA THR A 995 15.16 -7.85 -17.94
C THR A 995 14.07 -6.83 -17.62
N PHE A 996 14.24 -5.54 -17.96
CA PHE A 996 13.15 -4.55 -17.92
C PHE A 996 11.99 -4.92 -18.85
N CYS A 997 12.28 -5.38 -20.08
CA CYS A 997 11.27 -5.73 -21.06
C CYS A 997 10.49 -7.02 -20.72
N GLU A 998 11.15 -7.98 -20.06
CA GLU A 998 10.67 -9.36 -19.85
C GLU A 998 10.19 -9.66 -18.41
N SER A 999 10.59 -8.87 -17.40
CA SER A 999 10.25 -9.14 -16.00
C SER A 999 8.80 -8.77 -15.65
N PRO A 1000 7.98 -9.68 -15.09
CA PRO A 1000 6.69 -9.33 -14.51
C PRO A 1000 6.83 -8.54 -13.19
N SER A 1001 7.95 -8.71 -12.46
CA SER A 1001 8.21 -8.07 -11.16
C SER A 1001 8.46 -6.57 -11.31
N TYR A 1002 7.73 -5.79 -10.53
CA TYR A 1002 7.80 -4.34 -10.40
C TYR A 1002 9.18 -3.92 -9.87
N MET A 1003 9.63 -4.53 -8.77
CA MET A 1003 10.88 -4.16 -8.14
C MET A 1003 12.08 -4.50 -9.04
N LEU A 1004 12.05 -5.62 -9.75
CA LEU A 1004 13.14 -5.98 -10.67
C LEU A 1004 13.20 -5.03 -11.89
N ARG A 1005 12.06 -4.57 -12.42
CA ARG A 1005 12.04 -3.52 -13.47
C ARG A 1005 12.53 -2.17 -12.94
N LEU A 1006 12.19 -1.81 -11.70
CA LEU A 1006 12.69 -0.58 -11.07
C LEU A 1006 14.21 -0.61 -10.89
N GLN A 1007 14.78 -1.72 -10.43
CA GLN A 1007 16.24 -1.91 -10.37
C GLN A 1007 16.89 -1.80 -11.76
N CYS A 1008 16.26 -2.32 -12.82
CA CYS A 1008 16.74 -2.11 -14.19
C CYS A 1008 16.75 -0.62 -14.60
N MET A 1009 15.74 0.16 -14.23
CA MET A 1009 15.72 1.61 -14.48
C MET A 1009 16.83 2.35 -13.72
N HIS A 1010 17.06 2.00 -12.45
CA HIS A 1010 18.10 2.62 -11.64
C HIS A 1010 19.49 2.33 -12.21
N LEU A 1011 19.82 1.07 -12.47
CA LEU A 1011 21.15 0.66 -12.94
C LEU A 1011 21.45 1.08 -14.39
N LEU A 1012 20.47 1.02 -15.30
CA LEU A 1012 20.71 1.36 -16.72
C LEU A 1012 21.01 2.85 -16.93
N ALA A 1013 20.58 3.71 -15.99
CA ALA A 1013 20.87 5.13 -16.02
C ALA A 1013 22.37 5.48 -15.98
N HIS A 1014 23.20 4.59 -15.43
CA HIS A 1014 24.63 4.85 -15.24
C HIS A 1014 25.47 4.65 -16.52
N TYR A 1015 24.90 4.09 -17.58
CA TYR A 1015 25.59 3.79 -18.84
C TYR A 1015 25.31 4.85 -19.92
N ASP A 1016 26.28 5.16 -20.78
CA ASP A 1016 26.05 6.02 -21.96
C ASP A 1016 25.44 5.23 -23.14
N SER A 1017 24.27 4.65 -22.88
CA SER A 1017 23.57 3.75 -23.82
C SER A 1017 22.22 4.33 -24.30
N PRO A 1018 21.92 4.27 -25.61
CA PRO A 1018 20.59 4.64 -26.13
C PRO A 1018 19.48 3.71 -25.63
N LEU A 1019 19.82 2.57 -25.03
CA LEU A 1019 18.86 1.69 -24.36
C LEU A 1019 18.20 2.37 -23.15
N TYR A 1020 18.84 3.35 -22.50
CA TYR A 1020 18.20 4.07 -21.39
C TYR A 1020 17.02 4.93 -21.88
N ALA A 1021 17.16 5.63 -23.02
CA ALA A 1021 16.05 6.36 -23.64
C ALA A 1021 14.92 5.43 -24.10
N GLN A 1022 15.24 4.23 -24.58
CA GLN A 1022 14.25 3.21 -24.92
C GLN A 1022 13.54 2.65 -23.67
N LEU A 1023 14.27 2.42 -22.57
CA LEU A 1023 13.70 2.02 -21.29
C LEU A 1023 12.70 3.07 -20.79
N LEU A 1024 13.05 4.36 -20.86
CA LEU A 1024 12.12 5.44 -20.47
C LEU A 1024 10.84 5.42 -21.32
N LYS A 1025 10.94 5.31 -22.65
CA LYS A 1025 9.78 5.25 -23.56
C LYS A 1025 8.86 4.05 -23.29
N LYS A 1026 9.42 2.89 -22.92
CA LYS A 1026 8.65 1.71 -22.49
C LYS A 1026 8.13 1.85 -21.06
N GLY A 1027 8.84 2.60 -20.22
CA GLY A 1027 8.54 2.85 -18.81
C GLY A 1027 7.40 3.84 -18.57
N SER A 1028 7.16 4.79 -19.49
CA SER A 1028 5.97 5.64 -19.48
C SER A 1028 4.66 4.88 -19.72
N GLU A 1029 4.75 3.63 -20.20
CA GLU A 1029 3.65 2.69 -20.42
C GLU A 1029 3.75 1.45 -19.50
N ASP A 1030 4.61 1.50 -18.48
CA ASP A 1030 4.76 0.40 -17.51
C ASP A 1030 3.52 0.30 -16.61
N PRO A 1031 3.04 -0.91 -16.27
CA PRO A 1031 1.88 -1.01 -15.40
C PRO A 1031 2.11 -0.54 -13.95
N TYR A 1032 3.36 -0.49 -13.46
CA TYR A 1032 3.68 0.06 -12.14
C TYR A 1032 3.67 1.59 -12.18
N GLU A 1033 2.78 2.23 -11.40
CA GLU A 1033 2.66 3.70 -11.35
C GLU A 1033 4.00 4.40 -11.10
N PHE A 1034 4.84 3.87 -10.21
CA PHE A 1034 6.12 4.50 -9.88
C PHE A 1034 7.09 4.50 -11.06
N ILE A 1035 7.09 3.44 -11.88
CA ILE A 1035 7.92 3.38 -13.10
C ILE A 1035 7.41 4.38 -14.15
N ARG A 1036 6.09 4.59 -14.31
CA ARG A 1036 5.56 5.68 -15.16
C ARG A 1036 5.97 7.05 -14.63
N ARG A 1037 5.70 7.30 -13.35
CA ARG A 1037 6.02 8.54 -12.61
C ARG A 1037 7.51 8.91 -12.70
N LYS A 1038 8.40 7.92 -12.61
CA LYS A 1038 9.84 8.10 -12.77
C LYS A 1038 10.29 8.21 -14.22
N SER A 1039 9.66 7.49 -15.15
CA SER A 1039 9.97 7.62 -16.58
C SER A 1039 9.72 9.04 -17.06
N ILE A 1040 8.54 9.60 -16.79
CA ILE A 1040 8.20 11.00 -17.11
C ILE A 1040 9.19 11.98 -16.45
N TYR A 1041 9.50 11.80 -15.17
CA TYR A 1041 10.46 12.65 -14.45
C TYR A 1041 11.85 12.62 -15.12
N TYR A 1042 12.38 11.43 -15.43
CA TYR A 1042 13.70 11.28 -16.03
C TYR A 1042 13.73 11.69 -17.51
N MET A 1043 12.66 11.50 -18.29
CA MET A 1043 12.52 12.07 -19.64
C MET A 1043 12.76 13.58 -19.62
N GLY A 1044 12.20 14.30 -18.64
CA GLY A 1044 12.44 15.73 -18.44
C GLY A 1044 13.90 16.06 -18.07
N LYS A 1045 14.58 15.25 -17.25
CA LYS A 1045 15.99 15.47 -16.89
C LYS A 1045 16.97 15.09 -18.01
N VAL A 1046 16.54 14.28 -18.97
CA VAL A 1046 17.25 14.03 -20.24
C VAL A 1046 16.93 15.14 -21.27
N GLY A 1047 15.68 15.60 -21.35
CA GLY A 1047 15.25 16.76 -22.14
C GLY A 1047 15.39 16.60 -23.65
N LEU A 1048 15.10 15.39 -24.17
CA LEU A 1048 14.99 15.14 -25.61
C LEU A 1048 13.53 15.28 -26.05
N ASP A 1049 13.27 16.11 -27.07
CA ASP A 1049 11.91 16.36 -27.57
C ASP A 1049 11.26 15.13 -28.22
N GLU A 1050 12.03 14.09 -28.55
CA GLU A 1050 11.50 12.77 -28.96
C GLU A 1050 10.73 12.01 -27.85
N PHE A 1051 10.72 12.52 -26.62
CA PHE A 1051 9.83 12.04 -25.55
C PHE A 1051 8.45 12.72 -25.56
N ILE A 1052 8.26 13.84 -26.27
CA ILE A 1052 7.01 14.62 -26.22
C ILE A 1052 5.75 13.77 -26.51
N PRO A 1053 5.69 12.90 -27.56
CA PRO A 1053 4.52 12.05 -27.80
C PRO A 1053 4.21 11.09 -26.66
N TYR A 1054 5.23 10.55 -25.98
CA TYR A 1054 5.07 9.67 -24.83
C TYR A 1054 4.56 10.44 -23.60
N VAL A 1055 5.10 11.63 -23.34
CA VAL A 1055 4.68 12.51 -22.25
C VAL A 1055 3.23 12.98 -22.44
N VAL A 1056 2.83 13.29 -23.67
CA VAL A 1056 1.43 13.61 -24.02
C VAL A 1056 0.54 12.37 -23.86
N LYS A 1057 0.90 11.23 -24.45
CA LYS A 1057 0.14 9.97 -24.35
C LYS A 1057 -0.15 9.59 -22.89
N THR A 1058 0.87 9.57 -22.02
CA THR A 1058 0.68 9.26 -20.59
C THR A 1058 -0.26 10.25 -19.89
N TYR A 1059 -0.25 11.54 -20.26
CA TYR A 1059 -1.16 12.54 -19.67
C TYR A 1059 -2.61 12.39 -20.15
N MET A 1060 -2.82 11.94 -21.39
CA MET A 1060 -4.14 11.71 -21.98
C MET A 1060 -4.76 10.39 -21.51
N ASP A 1061 -3.95 9.33 -21.40
CA ASP A 1061 -4.45 7.96 -21.15
C ASP A 1061 -4.62 7.65 -19.64
N ASP A 1062 -3.70 8.12 -18.80
CA ASP A 1062 -3.62 7.82 -17.36
C ASP A 1062 -4.14 8.98 -16.50
N ILE A 1063 -5.37 9.43 -16.79
CA ILE A 1063 -6.08 10.48 -16.03
C ILE A 1063 -6.48 10.05 -14.60
N GLN A 1064 -5.99 8.92 -14.11
CA GLN A 1064 -6.22 8.39 -12.76
C GLN A 1064 -4.96 8.52 -11.88
N SER A 1065 -3.77 8.38 -12.45
CA SER A 1065 -2.52 8.42 -11.69
C SER A 1065 -2.03 9.87 -11.49
N VAL A 1066 -2.71 10.60 -10.61
CA VAL A 1066 -2.49 12.03 -10.30
C VAL A 1066 -1.00 12.39 -10.08
N ARG A 1067 -0.22 11.48 -9.46
CA ARG A 1067 1.21 11.67 -9.22
C ARG A 1067 2.07 11.60 -10.50
N VAL A 1068 1.64 10.86 -11.54
CA VAL A 1068 2.22 10.89 -12.89
C VAL A 1068 1.90 12.21 -13.59
N LEU A 1069 0.63 12.64 -13.56
CA LEU A 1069 0.16 13.91 -14.16
C LEU A 1069 0.85 15.14 -13.54
N HIS A 1070 1.09 15.10 -12.22
CA HIS A 1070 1.92 16.09 -11.53
C HIS A 1070 3.34 16.12 -12.10
N ASN A 1071 3.96 14.96 -12.32
CA ASN A 1071 5.31 14.91 -12.90
C ASN A 1071 5.35 15.38 -14.36
N VAL A 1072 4.33 15.11 -15.19
CA VAL A 1072 4.18 15.74 -16.52
C VAL A 1072 4.19 17.27 -16.41
N SER A 1073 3.36 17.80 -15.50
CA SER A 1073 3.25 19.25 -15.23
C SER A 1073 4.59 19.84 -14.77
N PHE A 1074 5.34 19.11 -13.96
CA PHE A 1074 6.66 19.50 -13.45
C PHE A 1074 7.76 19.45 -14.53
N VAL A 1075 7.68 18.52 -15.49
CA VAL A 1075 8.67 18.41 -16.57
C VAL A 1075 8.35 19.21 -17.83
N ALA A 1076 7.14 19.76 -18.00
CA ALA A 1076 6.74 20.51 -19.20
C ALA A 1076 7.74 21.61 -19.62
N GLY A 1077 8.35 22.31 -18.66
CA GLY A 1077 9.39 23.31 -18.91
C GLY A 1077 10.71 22.75 -19.45
N HIS A 1078 10.96 21.44 -19.40
CA HIS A 1078 12.21 20.80 -19.81
C HIS A 1078 12.24 20.37 -21.29
N PHE A 1079 11.17 20.63 -22.05
CA PHE A 1079 11.05 20.37 -23.50
C PHE A 1079 10.92 21.68 -24.29
N ASP A 1080 10.86 21.58 -25.62
CA ASP A 1080 10.29 22.63 -26.47
C ASP A 1080 8.78 22.76 -26.21
N THR A 1081 8.36 23.93 -25.75
CA THR A 1081 6.98 24.20 -25.34
C THR A 1081 6.07 24.56 -26.52
N GLY A 1082 6.61 24.77 -27.72
CA GLY A 1082 5.84 24.87 -28.96
C GLY A 1082 5.44 23.49 -29.48
N LEU A 1083 6.41 22.57 -29.58
CA LEU A 1083 6.17 21.17 -29.95
C LEU A 1083 5.23 20.48 -28.97
N LEU A 1084 5.42 20.69 -27.66
CA LEU A 1084 4.55 20.12 -26.63
C LEU A 1084 3.09 20.59 -26.75
N ARG A 1085 2.85 21.87 -27.07
CA ARG A 1085 1.49 22.39 -27.32
C ARG A 1085 0.87 21.83 -28.59
N GLN A 1086 1.67 21.64 -29.65
CA GLN A 1086 1.20 21.05 -30.90
C GLN A 1086 0.75 19.60 -30.66
N GLU A 1087 1.60 18.75 -30.08
CA GLU A 1087 1.28 17.35 -29.82
C GLU A 1087 0.05 17.20 -28.91
N PHE A 1088 -0.09 18.03 -27.87
CA PHE A 1088 -1.31 18.06 -27.06
C PHE A 1088 -2.55 18.48 -27.84
N ALA A 1089 -2.48 19.50 -28.70
CA ALA A 1089 -3.61 19.91 -29.53
C ALA A 1089 -4.04 18.77 -30.48
N ASP A 1090 -3.06 18.13 -31.12
CA ASP A 1090 -3.22 16.99 -32.01
C ASP A 1090 -3.80 15.75 -31.31
N ALA A 1091 -3.48 15.53 -30.04
CA ALA A 1091 -4.03 14.43 -29.24
C ALA A 1091 -5.47 14.73 -28.76
N ILE A 1092 -5.73 15.97 -28.32
CA ILE A 1092 -7.05 16.41 -27.86
C ILE A 1092 -8.06 16.40 -29.01
N ASP A 1093 -7.66 16.80 -30.22
CA ASP A 1093 -8.54 16.76 -31.41
C ASP A 1093 -8.98 15.33 -31.75
N LYS A 1094 -8.06 14.36 -31.65
CA LYS A 1094 -8.30 12.92 -31.91
C LYS A 1094 -9.02 12.19 -30.77
N ALA A 1095 -9.11 12.77 -29.58
CA ALA A 1095 -9.69 12.14 -28.40
C ALA A 1095 -11.23 12.22 -28.41
N ASP A 1096 -11.91 11.28 -29.06
CA ASP A 1096 -13.38 11.27 -29.17
C ASP A 1096 -14.11 11.11 -27.83
N TYR A 1097 -13.44 10.57 -26.80
CA TYR A 1097 -13.94 10.52 -25.42
C TYR A 1097 -13.93 11.89 -24.70
N LEU A 1098 -13.24 12.92 -25.22
CA LEU A 1098 -13.21 14.25 -24.63
C LEU A 1098 -14.36 15.13 -25.16
N HIS A 1099 -15.45 15.24 -24.40
CA HIS A 1099 -16.58 16.10 -24.76
C HIS A 1099 -16.28 17.62 -24.69
N TYR A 1100 -15.28 18.05 -23.91
CA TYR A 1100 -14.99 19.48 -23.64
C TYR A 1100 -13.58 19.91 -24.10
N LYS A 1101 -13.19 19.51 -25.32
CA LYS A 1101 -11.83 19.67 -25.91
C LYS A 1101 -11.17 21.04 -25.65
N GLN A 1102 -11.86 22.15 -25.92
CA GLN A 1102 -11.29 23.51 -25.72
C GLN A 1102 -10.94 23.81 -24.25
N ALA A 1103 -11.82 23.47 -23.30
CA ALA A 1103 -11.58 23.75 -21.88
C ALA A 1103 -10.39 22.95 -21.34
N TYR A 1104 -10.23 21.71 -21.82
CA TYR A 1104 -9.08 20.86 -21.51
C TYR A 1104 -7.78 21.41 -22.13
N GLN A 1105 -7.83 21.89 -23.38
CA GLN A 1105 -6.71 22.55 -24.05
C GLN A 1105 -6.27 23.84 -23.33
N ASP A 1106 -7.22 24.64 -22.83
CA ASP A 1106 -6.95 25.83 -22.03
C ASP A 1106 -6.31 25.51 -20.67
N GLN A 1107 -6.61 24.35 -20.09
CA GLN A 1107 -5.97 23.85 -18.87
C GLN A 1107 -4.53 23.39 -19.13
N VAL A 1108 -4.31 22.61 -20.19
CA VAL A 1108 -2.98 22.14 -20.62
C VAL A 1108 -2.05 23.31 -20.93
N ASN A 1109 -2.53 24.34 -21.65
CA ASN A 1109 -1.70 25.52 -21.94
C ASN A 1109 -1.17 26.23 -20.67
N LYS A 1110 -2.03 26.43 -19.66
CA LYS A 1110 -1.64 27.06 -18.38
C LYS A 1110 -0.60 26.25 -17.59
N MET A 1111 -0.67 24.92 -17.70
CA MET A 1111 0.33 24.02 -17.11
C MET A 1111 1.70 24.21 -17.78
N ILE A 1112 1.74 24.30 -19.12
CA ILE A 1112 2.97 24.53 -19.89
C ILE A 1112 3.57 25.92 -19.59
N ASP A 1113 2.72 26.97 -19.54
CA ASP A 1113 3.14 28.34 -19.22
C ASP A 1113 3.89 28.44 -17.88
N SER A 1114 3.38 27.73 -16.86
CA SER A 1114 3.96 27.67 -15.51
C SER A 1114 5.38 27.05 -15.52
N GLY A 1115 5.55 25.92 -16.21
CA GLY A 1115 6.84 25.26 -16.35
C GLY A 1115 7.86 26.08 -17.15
N GLU A 1116 7.40 26.82 -18.17
CA GLU A 1116 8.26 27.64 -19.02
C GLU A 1116 8.80 28.88 -18.29
N GLY A 1117 7.96 29.57 -17.52
CA GLY A 1117 8.35 30.80 -16.80
C GLY A 1117 9.51 30.59 -15.82
N MET A 1118 9.59 29.42 -15.17
CA MET A 1118 10.71 29.06 -14.30
C MET A 1118 12.03 28.88 -15.09
N LYS A 1119 11.99 28.17 -16.23
CA LYS A 1119 13.14 28.01 -17.14
C LYS A 1119 13.65 29.37 -17.64
N GLN A 1120 12.75 30.22 -18.13
CA GLN A 1120 13.10 31.56 -18.62
C GLN A 1120 13.75 32.43 -17.53
N THR A 1121 13.21 32.39 -16.30
CA THR A 1121 13.76 33.16 -15.19
C THR A 1121 15.17 32.69 -14.81
N CYS A 1122 15.41 31.39 -14.74
CA CYS A 1122 16.75 30.85 -14.47
C CYS A 1122 17.76 31.20 -15.57
N TRP A 1123 17.35 31.15 -16.84
CA TRP A 1123 18.20 31.53 -17.97
C TRP A 1123 18.63 32.99 -17.90
N LYS A 1124 17.69 33.91 -17.60
CA LYS A 1124 17.97 35.35 -17.49
C LYS A 1124 19.10 35.65 -16.48
N GLU A 1125 19.08 35.00 -15.33
CA GLU A 1125 20.10 35.21 -14.29
C GLU A 1125 21.47 34.63 -14.71
N ILE A 1126 21.48 33.52 -15.47
CA ILE A 1126 22.71 32.92 -16.00
C ILE A 1126 23.31 33.73 -17.15
N ASP A 1127 22.51 34.29 -18.07
CA ASP A 1127 23.09 35.08 -19.17
C ASP A 1127 23.63 36.44 -18.68
N ASN A 1128 23.10 36.96 -17.57
CA ASN A 1128 23.59 38.14 -16.86
C ASN A 1128 24.67 37.81 -15.80
N TYR A 1129 25.46 36.74 -15.98
CA TYR A 1129 26.43 36.23 -14.99
C TYR A 1129 27.54 37.19 -14.51
N LEU A 1130 27.68 38.36 -15.15
CA LEU A 1130 28.59 39.42 -14.73
C LEU A 1130 27.96 40.39 -13.70
N ASP A 1131 26.66 40.28 -13.42
CA ASP A 1131 25.98 41.04 -12.37
C ASP A 1131 26.30 40.46 -10.97
N PRO A 1132 26.83 41.26 -10.02
CA PRO A 1132 27.05 40.82 -8.63
C PRO A 1132 25.80 40.33 -7.88
N GLY A 1133 24.61 40.61 -8.39
CA GLY A 1133 23.33 40.08 -7.92
C GLY A 1133 23.05 38.64 -8.35
N ALA A 1134 23.53 38.19 -9.52
CA ALA A 1134 23.23 36.86 -10.06
C ALA A 1134 23.70 35.72 -9.13
N ALA A 1135 24.90 35.85 -8.55
CA ALA A 1135 25.45 34.92 -7.56
C ALA A 1135 24.65 34.85 -6.24
N LYS A 1136 23.85 35.89 -5.94
CA LYS A 1136 22.99 35.99 -4.75
C LYS A 1136 21.53 35.65 -5.06
N SER A 1137 21.23 35.39 -6.33
CA SER A 1137 19.90 35.02 -6.80
C SER A 1137 19.57 33.59 -6.39
N TRP A 1138 18.31 33.34 -6.04
CA TRP A 1138 17.85 31.99 -5.70
C TRP A 1138 17.72 31.11 -6.96
N TYR A 1139 17.42 31.70 -8.12
CA TYR A 1139 17.09 30.96 -9.33
C TYR A 1139 18.22 30.03 -9.84
N PRO A 1140 19.52 30.43 -9.87
CA PRO A 1140 20.61 29.50 -10.19
C PRO A 1140 20.68 28.28 -9.24
N ASN A 1141 20.48 28.48 -7.93
CA ASN A 1141 20.44 27.37 -6.96
C ASN A 1141 19.25 26.42 -7.17
N SER A 1142 18.13 26.91 -7.74
CA SER A 1142 16.96 26.06 -8.03
C SER A 1142 17.25 24.98 -9.07
N LEU A 1143 18.28 25.15 -9.91
CA LEU A 1143 18.70 24.20 -10.94
C LEU A 1143 19.29 22.90 -10.37
N ARG A 1144 19.64 22.84 -9.07
CA ARG A 1144 19.94 21.57 -8.38
C ARG A 1144 18.74 20.60 -8.44
N ASN A 1145 17.53 21.13 -8.34
CA ASN A 1145 16.28 20.36 -8.45
C ASN A 1145 15.79 20.30 -9.91
N ASN A 1146 15.96 21.39 -10.66
CA ASN A 1146 15.50 21.53 -12.05
C ASN A 1146 16.64 21.83 -13.03
N PRO A 1147 17.54 20.87 -13.30
CA PRO A 1147 18.56 21.03 -14.33
C PRO A 1147 17.90 20.97 -15.72
N TYR A 1148 17.52 22.13 -16.26
CA TYR A 1148 16.98 22.26 -17.63
C TYR A 1148 18.10 22.02 -18.66
N PRO A 1149 18.07 20.94 -19.48
CA PRO A 1149 19.18 20.57 -20.37
C PRO A 1149 19.55 21.63 -21.42
N GLN A 1150 18.59 22.49 -21.78
CA GLN A 1150 18.81 23.62 -22.70
C GLN A 1150 19.79 24.67 -22.16
N LEU A 1151 19.95 24.78 -20.82
CA LEU A 1151 20.78 25.83 -20.20
C LEU A 1151 22.27 25.47 -20.09
N VAL A 1152 22.67 24.24 -20.43
CA VAL A 1152 24.06 23.74 -20.31
C VAL A 1152 25.06 24.66 -21.02
N GLU A 1153 24.71 25.22 -22.18
CA GLU A 1153 25.62 26.09 -22.93
C GLU A 1153 25.82 27.47 -22.27
N ALA A 1154 24.75 28.04 -21.69
CA ALA A 1154 24.83 29.29 -20.95
C ALA A 1154 25.61 29.11 -19.63
N LEU A 1155 25.42 27.98 -18.94
CA LEU A 1155 26.17 27.61 -17.74
C LEU A 1155 27.67 27.43 -18.04
N LEU A 1156 28.03 26.73 -19.12
CA LEU A 1156 29.43 26.54 -19.53
C LEU A 1156 30.09 27.85 -19.97
N LYS A 1157 29.37 28.69 -20.73
CA LYS A 1157 29.79 30.07 -21.08
C LYS A 1157 30.14 30.89 -19.83
N ALA A 1158 29.27 30.88 -18.82
CA ALA A 1158 29.48 31.61 -17.57
C ALA A 1158 30.61 31.01 -16.70
N LEU A 1159 30.74 29.68 -16.65
CA LEU A 1159 31.82 29.00 -15.92
C LEU A 1159 33.21 29.29 -16.53
N CYS A 1160 33.31 29.37 -17.85
CA CYS A 1160 34.58 29.52 -18.57
C CYS A 1160 35.07 30.97 -18.68
N ASP A 1161 34.23 32.01 -18.57
CA ASP A 1161 34.74 33.39 -18.51
C ASP A 1161 35.47 33.63 -17.18
N LYS A 1162 36.69 34.15 -17.29
CA LYS A 1162 37.57 34.51 -16.17
C LYS A 1162 37.16 35.83 -15.49
N LYS A 1163 36.17 36.54 -16.04
CA LYS A 1163 35.52 37.71 -15.43
C LYS A 1163 34.37 37.36 -14.48
N THR A 1164 33.80 36.16 -14.59
CA THR A 1164 32.72 35.70 -13.71
C THR A 1164 33.22 35.69 -12.26
N ASN A 1165 32.37 36.11 -11.33
CA ASN A 1165 32.70 36.14 -9.89
C ASN A 1165 33.23 34.75 -9.45
N PRO A 1166 34.38 34.65 -8.74
CA PRO A 1166 34.96 33.36 -8.35
C PRO A 1166 34.01 32.44 -7.58
N GLU A 1167 33.27 32.98 -6.61
CA GLU A 1167 32.27 32.22 -5.83
C GLU A 1167 31.15 31.70 -6.75
N PHE A 1168 30.73 32.51 -7.73
CA PHE A 1168 29.75 32.09 -8.72
C PHE A 1168 30.31 31.03 -9.68
N ARG A 1169 31.61 31.05 -10.02
CA ARG A 1169 32.24 29.99 -10.82
C ARG A 1169 32.24 28.66 -10.08
N VAL A 1170 32.46 28.65 -8.76
CA VAL A 1170 32.32 27.43 -7.93
C VAL A 1170 30.86 26.95 -7.94
N GLN A 1171 29.89 27.85 -7.75
CA GLN A 1171 28.46 27.53 -7.79
C GLN A 1171 28.02 27.00 -9.17
N LEU A 1172 28.51 27.56 -10.27
CA LEU A 1172 28.22 27.10 -11.64
C LEU A 1172 28.83 25.71 -11.91
N ALA A 1173 30.05 25.44 -11.43
CA ALA A 1173 30.66 24.11 -11.50
C ALA A 1173 29.84 23.07 -10.71
N GLU A 1174 29.34 23.43 -9.53
CA GLU A 1174 28.47 22.59 -8.71
C GLU A 1174 27.11 22.32 -9.37
N ILE A 1175 26.42 23.37 -9.87
CA ILE A 1175 25.17 23.27 -10.64
C ILE A 1175 25.32 22.34 -11.83
N LEU A 1176 26.42 22.45 -12.58
CA LEU A 1176 26.71 21.58 -13.73
C LEU A 1176 26.91 20.10 -13.34
N GLY A 1177 27.25 19.81 -12.09
CA GLY A 1177 27.31 18.44 -11.55
C GLY A 1177 25.94 17.74 -11.41
N TRP A 1178 24.83 18.48 -11.50
CA TRP A 1178 23.46 17.92 -11.43
C TRP A 1178 22.95 17.39 -12.78
N TYR A 1179 23.68 17.65 -13.86
CA TYR A 1179 23.29 17.29 -15.24
C TYR A 1179 23.64 15.83 -15.60
N VAL A 1180 23.62 14.92 -14.62
CA VAL A 1180 24.01 13.50 -14.77
C VAL A 1180 23.21 12.73 -15.83
N ARG A 1181 21.98 13.15 -16.15
CA ARG A 1181 21.13 12.53 -17.19
C ARG A 1181 21.12 13.31 -18.52
N ALA A 1182 21.84 14.43 -18.62
CA ALA A 1182 21.77 15.29 -19.79
C ALA A 1182 22.61 14.75 -20.97
N PRO A 1183 22.12 14.76 -22.22
CA PRO A 1183 22.87 14.34 -23.40
C PRO A 1183 24.22 15.04 -23.58
N ARG A 1184 24.37 16.29 -23.12
CA ARG A 1184 25.60 17.09 -23.22
C ARG A 1184 26.59 16.88 -22.06
N ARG A 1185 26.38 15.90 -21.17
CA ARG A 1185 27.25 15.66 -19.99
C ARG A 1185 28.73 15.45 -20.32
N ALA A 1186 29.04 14.81 -21.46
CA ALA A 1186 30.41 14.69 -21.96
C ALA A 1186 31.09 16.05 -22.23
N SER A 1187 30.35 17.05 -22.75
CA SER A 1187 30.88 18.41 -22.95
C SER A 1187 31.18 19.14 -21.64
N ILE A 1188 30.39 18.84 -20.59
CA ILE A 1188 30.62 19.40 -19.24
C ILE A 1188 31.89 18.79 -18.63
N VAL A 1189 32.05 17.47 -18.72
CA VAL A 1189 33.27 16.76 -18.29
C VAL A 1189 34.50 17.28 -19.04
N GLN A 1190 34.41 17.47 -20.36
CA GLN A 1190 35.50 18.05 -21.16
C GLN A 1190 35.90 19.45 -20.65
N ALA A 1191 34.94 20.38 -20.54
CA ALA A 1191 35.20 21.74 -20.09
C ALA A 1191 35.80 21.79 -18.67
N CYS A 1192 35.37 20.90 -17.78
CA CYS A 1192 35.94 20.82 -16.43
C CYS A 1192 37.39 20.31 -16.45
N ASN A 1193 37.73 19.33 -17.30
CA ASN A 1193 39.10 18.86 -17.47
C ASN A 1193 40.01 19.95 -18.09
N GLU A 1194 39.52 20.68 -19.10
CA GLU A 1194 40.23 21.81 -19.69
C GLU A 1194 40.51 22.92 -18.67
N LEU A 1195 39.53 23.25 -17.81
CA LEU A 1195 39.70 24.21 -16.72
C LEU A 1195 40.68 23.73 -15.64
N LEU A 1196 40.71 22.43 -15.31
CA LEU A 1196 41.70 21.88 -14.36
C LEU A 1196 43.12 21.87 -14.92
N ALA A 1197 43.28 21.71 -16.23
CA ALA A 1197 44.56 21.73 -16.94
C ALA A 1197 45.10 23.16 -17.18
N ASP A 1198 44.25 24.18 -17.18
CA ASP A 1198 44.68 25.58 -17.26
C ASP A 1198 45.41 26.01 -15.97
N ASN A 1199 46.69 26.37 -16.12
CA ASN A 1199 47.54 26.89 -15.03
C ASN A 1199 47.01 28.21 -14.41
N ALA A 1200 46.09 28.92 -15.07
CA ALA A 1200 45.41 30.08 -14.51
C ALA A 1200 44.28 29.72 -13.52
N THR A 1201 43.78 28.48 -13.52
CA THR A 1201 42.75 28.00 -12.58
C THR A 1201 43.41 27.63 -11.25
N THR A 1202 43.80 28.63 -10.47
CA THR A 1202 44.57 28.50 -9.23
C THR A 1202 43.73 28.43 -7.95
N ASP A 1203 42.45 28.80 -8.00
CA ASP A 1203 41.52 28.76 -6.86
C ASP A 1203 41.28 27.31 -6.40
N PRO A 1204 41.69 26.93 -5.16
CA PRO A 1204 41.51 25.57 -4.66
C PRO A 1204 40.04 25.15 -4.55
N ALA A 1205 39.11 26.08 -4.28
CA ALA A 1205 37.69 25.76 -4.16
C ALA A 1205 37.06 25.44 -5.52
N LEU A 1206 37.46 26.17 -6.57
CA LEU A 1206 37.04 25.87 -7.94
C LEU A 1206 37.68 24.56 -8.44
N ARG A 1207 38.95 24.30 -8.14
CA ARG A 1207 39.60 23.02 -8.51
C ARG A 1207 38.95 21.81 -7.84
N ASP A 1208 38.64 21.92 -6.54
CA ASP A 1208 37.89 20.90 -5.77
C ASP A 1208 36.54 20.59 -6.44
N GLU A 1209 35.73 21.61 -6.73
CA GLU A 1209 34.39 21.41 -7.27
C GLU A 1209 34.37 20.95 -8.74
N LEU A 1210 35.30 21.42 -9.59
CA LEU A 1210 35.48 20.91 -10.95
C LEU A 1210 35.82 19.40 -10.95
N GLN A 1211 36.68 18.95 -10.04
CA GLN A 1211 37.04 17.53 -9.93
C GLN A 1211 35.84 16.67 -9.49
N LYS A 1212 35.02 17.18 -8.57
CA LYS A 1212 33.77 16.53 -8.15
C LYS A 1212 32.78 16.43 -9.29
N THR A 1213 32.54 17.51 -10.02
CA THR A 1213 31.61 17.52 -11.15
C THR A 1213 32.05 16.59 -12.29
N ILE A 1214 33.35 16.40 -12.51
CA ILE A 1214 33.85 15.32 -13.38
C ILE A 1214 33.40 13.96 -12.87
N TYR A 1215 33.74 13.61 -11.62
CA TYR A 1215 33.43 12.28 -11.08
C TYR A 1215 31.91 11.99 -10.99
N ARG A 1216 31.09 12.98 -10.60
CA ARG A 1216 29.61 12.86 -10.60
C ARG A 1216 29.05 12.54 -11.98
N LEU A 1217 29.57 13.17 -13.04
CA LEU A 1217 29.06 12.97 -14.39
C LEU A 1217 29.60 11.69 -15.02
N THR A 1218 30.88 11.36 -14.80
CA THR A 1218 31.50 10.12 -15.31
C THR A 1218 30.89 8.85 -14.69
N ALA A 1219 30.39 8.93 -13.45
CA ALA A 1219 29.59 7.87 -12.83
C ALA A 1219 28.32 7.47 -13.62
N TYR A 1220 27.82 8.38 -14.46
CA TYR A 1220 26.68 8.18 -15.37
C TYR A 1220 27.13 8.10 -16.84
N MET A 1221 28.37 7.66 -17.08
CA MET A 1221 28.97 7.47 -18.42
C MET A 1221 29.78 6.16 -18.50
N LYS A 1222 29.27 5.08 -17.87
CA LYS A 1222 29.81 3.71 -18.00
C LYS A 1222 29.49 3.07 -19.37
#